data_AF-A0A9W7YL91-F1
#
_entry.id   AF-A0A9W7YL91-F1
#
_cell.length_a   1.000
_cell.length_b   1.000
_cell.length_c   1.000
_cell.angle_alpha   90.00
_cell.angle_beta   90.00
_cell.angle_gamma   90.00
#
_symmetry.space_group_name_H-M   'P 1'
#
loop_
_entity.id
_entity.type
_entity.pdbx_description
1 polymer ?
#
loop_
_entity_poly.entity_id
_entity_poly.type
_entity_poly.pdbx_seq_one_letter_code
_entity_poly.pdbx_strand_id
1 'polypeptide(L)'
;MGVVNLHGPGVLGEYLVKRQLAEWIPDDIRRQLTRHTHTWVQPATDIACLGTTTERISWHGTCRECLCQLTATIETEGAGQNNACIDEVGHHFHSTLSTQAETSNDQQAGFSATCRGRTRCCKCALTASFGLQLPVIEPSMCTALSNARMSMHSHHPTQGTRELFGTVSTLFKLIKNACTGNTKPIRLHSDAPRRLLKFDAACNHILEIMGFELIGEEFHPPEIVRVAGEALDNANPSRDVRLTQVRASLLFRRLESARLELCVWAGQIQRQLPRDERQALFMPTMVEDTLSRTLGTFNYKRAPSGKLTLLMATTGAVNAKHTAAEDAYRALGVLDDVCDALVEWAYTRLTAEDQSDDPVFGSHARLRFDSLVTISAARGSKELGLLVANERERGMVATGAIRSACVALFGQPQSEVDTIDSDTVREVFLARVAETSASKVRMELAEHLAVLADAKQDVALKAYADNVLSSLETSAEIEMGGAEGVAAWKGKVDTWEQLPVGLKNIGNTCYLNSILQCLFSILPIRAAVLSYGDNKTWNEELRLGRNDGGRLLTREEISEALKFVQRLKNLFEALVTQRVESWAAKRVRTSSGHPLASTAAPLAVAPDRELADMLLLRVGSSTSTTQASSQQQDVDECIAQCVGLLVRALPPPSLMDASDQDSDLSGPGDTWIYKLLSGALEVATDR
;
A
#
# COMPACT_ATOMS: atom_id res chain seq x y z
N MET A 1 -4.93 12.90 27.34
CA MET A 1 -5.55 11.75 26.64
C MET A 1 -4.71 10.49 26.89
N GLY A 2 -5.32 9.34 27.18
CA GLY A 2 -4.62 8.06 27.38
C GLY A 2 -4.22 7.40 26.05
N VAL A 3 -3.23 6.49 26.08
CA VAL A 3 -2.76 5.72 24.89
C VAL A 3 -3.82 4.74 24.36
N VAL A 4 -4.86 4.46 25.16
CA VAL A 4 -5.89 3.43 24.91
C VAL A 4 -6.85 3.79 23.76
N ASN A 5 -6.87 5.03 23.27
CA ASN A 5 -7.86 5.52 22.30
C ASN A 5 -7.27 5.95 20.94
N LEU A 6 -6.17 5.35 20.49
CA LEU A 6 -5.66 5.58 19.12
C LEU A 6 -6.49 4.73 18.15
N HIS A 7 -7.53 5.32 17.55
CA HIS A 7 -8.50 4.62 16.68
C HIS A 7 -8.33 4.89 15.18
N GLY A 8 -7.38 5.74 14.78
CA GLY A 8 -7.11 6.02 13.37
C GLY A 8 -6.37 4.87 12.68
N PRO A 9 -6.52 4.71 11.34
CA PRO A 9 -5.73 3.76 10.57
C PRO A 9 -4.24 4.05 10.76
N GLY A 10 -3.44 3.00 10.93
CA GLY A 10 -2.00 3.16 11.05
C GLY A 10 -1.37 3.60 9.73
N VAL A 11 -0.17 4.18 9.82
CA VAL A 11 0.63 4.57 8.65
C VAL A 11 2.07 4.11 8.80
N LEU A 12 2.79 4.01 7.68
CA LEU A 12 4.23 3.75 7.71
C LEU A 12 4.94 4.92 8.41
N GLY A 13 5.94 4.63 9.25
CA GLY A 13 6.55 5.67 10.08
C GLY A 13 7.20 6.81 9.32
N GLU A 14 7.75 6.56 8.13
CA GLU A 14 8.27 7.67 7.32
C GLU A 14 7.14 8.55 6.76
N TYR A 15 5.97 7.97 6.47
CA TYR A 15 4.79 8.71 6.06
C TYR A 15 4.29 9.63 7.18
N LEU A 16 4.30 9.16 8.44
CA LEU A 16 4.01 10.00 9.60
C LEU A 16 4.89 11.26 9.63
N VAL A 17 6.20 11.10 9.45
CA VAL A 17 7.15 12.23 9.51
C VAL A 17 7.02 13.16 8.30
N LYS A 18 7.10 12.61 7.09
CA LYS A 18 7.19 13.40 5.85
C LYS A 18 5.86 13.93 5.34
N ARG A 19 4.73 13.37 5.78
CA ARG A 19 3.39 13.81 5.38
C ARG A 19 2.59 14.28 6.56
N GLN A 20 2.22 13.42 7.50
CA GLN A 20 1.27 13.81 8.56
C GLN A 20 1.80 14.95 9.43
N LEU A 21 3.03 14.85 9.96
CA LEU A 21 3.62 15.90 10.79
C LEU A 21 4.00 17.14 9.98
N ALA A 22 4.45 16.97 8.74
CA ALA A 22 4.74 18.09 7.83
C ALA A 22 3.47 18.87 7.44
N GLU A 23 2.33 18.20 7.27
CA GLU A 23 1.04 18.80 6.91
C GLU A 23 0.19 19.15 8.15
N TRP A 24 0.67 18.88 9.38
CA TRP A 24 -0.06 19.15 10.63
C TRP A 24 -0.07 20.64 10.97
N ILE A 25 -1.10 21.36 10.50
CA ILE A 25 -1.28 22.80 10.72
C ILE A 25 -2.48 23.06 11.65
N PRO A 26 -2.30 23.81 12.76
CA PRO A 26 -3.39 24.26 13.63
C PRO A 26 -4.40 25.15 12.90
N ASP A 27 -5.68 25.09 13.29
CA ASP A 27 -6.74 25.85 12.62
C ASP A 27 -6.55 27.38 12.73
N ASP A 28 -5.90 27.86 13.79
CA ASP A 28 -5.60 29.28 13.99
C ASP A 28 -4.57 29.80 12.98
N ILE A 29 -3.51 29.03 12.72
CA ILE A 29 -2.46 29.37 11.75
C ILE A 29 -2.99 29.24 10.32
N ARG A 30 -3.83 28.23 10.08
CA ARG A 30 -4.48 28.01 8.78
C ARG A 30 -5.33 29.21 8.33
N ARG A 31 -5.85 30.02 9.27
CA ARG A 31 -6.60 31.25 8.98
C ARG A 31 -5.72 32.44 8.60
N GLN A 32 -4.47 32.46 9.05
CA GLN A 32 -3.55 33.60 8.87
C GLN A 32 -2.61 33.43 7.67
N LEU A 33 -2.22 32.19 7.36
CA LEU A 33 -1.28 31.86 6.29
C LEU A 33 -1.95 30.97 5.23
N THR A 34 -1.43 31.06 4.01
CA THR A 34 -1.70 30.03 3.00
C THR A 34 -1.23 28.67 3.53
N ARG A 35 -1.99 27.61 3.21
CA ARG A 35 -1.59 26.24 3.55
C ARG A 35 -0.17 26.00 3.01
N HIS A 36 0.69 25.39 3.83
CA HIS A 36 2.07 25.03 3.46
C HIS A 36 2.47 23.73 4.17
N THR A 37 3.46 23.04 3.63
CA THR A 37 4.12 21.91 4.29
C THR A 37 5.24 22.45 5.16
N HIS A 38 5.27 22.09 6.44
CA HIS A 38 6.30 22.56 7.36
C HIS A 38 7.67 22.03 6.94
N THR A 39 8.61 22.96 6.73
CA THR A 39 10.02 22.61 6.55
C THR A 39 10.74 22.79 7.89
N TRP A 40 10.97 21.70 8.60
CA TRP A 40 11.52 21.74 9.96
C TRP A 40 13.02 21.96 9.97
N VAL A 41 13.47 22.99 10.70
CA VAL A 41 14.89 23.28 10.89
C VAL A 41 15.23 23.54 12.34
N GLN A 42 16.47 23.24 12.72
CA GLN A 42 16.99 23.54 14.05
C GLN A 42 17.92 24.76 13.99
N PRO A 43 17.73 25.77 14.87
CA PRO A 43 18.62 26.91 14.94
C PRO A 43 20.05 26.50 15.31
N ALA A 44 21.06 27.13 14.70
CA ALA A 44 22.47 26.82 14.98
C ALA A 44 22.87 27.02 16.46
N THR A 45 22.09 27.79 17.21
CA THR A 45 22.31 28.03 18.64
C THR A 45 21.87 26.89 19.55
N ASP A 46 21.20 25.85 19.03
CA ASP A 46 20.47 24.85 19.81
C ASP A 46 21.07 23.43 19.71
N ILE A 47 22.33 23.32 19.28
CA ILE A 47 23.00 22.02 19.03
C ILE A 47 23.21 21.19 20.33
N ALA A 48 22.85 21.72 21.51
CA ALA A 48 23.20 21.13 22.81
C ALA A 48 22.08 20.37 23.55
N CYS A 49 20.84 20.23 23.02
CA CYS A 49 19.75 19.57 23.75
C CYS A 49 19.25 18.26 23.09
N LEU A 50 20.16 17.29 22.94
CA LEU A 50 19.78 15.88 22.98
C LEU A 50 20.15 15.36 24.37
N GLY A 51 19.32 15.66 25.36
CA GLY A 51 19.45 15.09 26.69
C GLY A 51 19.07 13.61 26.63
N THR A 52 20.05 12.74 26.44
CA THR A 52 19.86 11.29 26.58
C THR A 52 19.83 10.95 28.06
N THR A 53 18.66 11.05 28.70
CA THR A 53 18.38 10.09 29.77
C THR A 53 18.10 8.75 29.10
N THR A 54 18.53 7.64 29.70
CA THR A 54 18.53 6.29 29.10
C THR A 54 17.16 5.80 28.56
N GLU A 55 16.06 6.51 28.82
CA GLU A 55 14.69 6.10 28.47
C GLU A 55 13.89 7.15 27.67
N ARG A 56 14.37 8.39 27.49
CA ARG A 56 13.63 9.47 26.81
C ARG A 56 14.52 10.28 25.89
N ILE A 57 14.11 10.39 24.62
CA ILE A 57 14.78 11.21 23.62
C ILE A 57 13.86 12.37 23.24
N SER A 58 14.36 13.61 23.30
CA SER A 58 13.64 14.82 22.91
C SER A 58 14.18 15.39 21.60
N TRP A 59 13.30 15.71 20.66
CA TRP A 59 13.62 16.39 19.40
C TRP A 59 12.84 17.70 19.29
N HIS A 60 13.46 18.70 18.66
CA HIS A 60 12.88 20.03 18.51
C HIS A 60 13.19 20.58 17.11
N GLY A 61 12.21 21.23 16.50
CA GLY A 61 12.36 21.88 15.19
C GLY A 61 11.43 23.09 15.06
N THR A 62 11.83 24.06 14.26
CA THR A 62 11.05 25.26 13.95
C THR A 62 10.77 25.29 12.46
N CYS A 63 9.52 25.54 12.09
CA CYS A 63 9.13 25.67 10.69
C CYS A 63 9.69 26.96 10.10
N ARG A 64 10.22 26.86 8.88
CA ARG A 64 10.78 28.02 8.18
C ARG A 64 9.74 28.97 7.60
N GLU A 65 8.52 28.50 7.37
CA GLU A 65 7.48 29.28 6.74
C GLU A 65 6.59 29.98 7.78
N CYS A 66 6.08 29.25 8.76
CA CYS A 66 5.13 29.77 9.75
C CYS A 66 5.72 29.99 11.15
N LEU A 67 6.99 29.61 11.37
CA LEU A 67 7.67 29.73 12.66
C LEU A 67 7.06 28.89 13.80
N CYS A 68 6.06 28.03 13.53
CA CYS A 68 5.59 27.02 14.47
C CYS A 68 6.76 26.15 14.96
N GLN A 69 6.71 25.72 16.22
CA GLN A 69 7.73 24.88 16.83
C GLN A 69 7.17 23.49 17.09
N LEU A 70 7.77 22.47 16.50
CA LEU A 70 7.45 21.08 16.74
C LEU A 70 8.43 20.51 17.76
N THR A 71 7.87 19.93 18.81
CA THR A 71 8.60 19.17 19.83
C THR A 71 8.14 17.72 19.76
N ALA A 72 9.06 16.78 19.87
CA ALA A 72 8.77 15.35 19.93
C ALA A 72 9.48 14.75 21.12
N THR A 73 8.74 14.06 21.98
CA THR A 73 9.29 13.26 23.08
C THR A 73 9.03 11.80 22.77
N ILE A 74 10.09 11.02 22.70
CA ILE A 74 10.07 9.61 22.27
C ILE A 74 10.37 8.75 23.48
N GLU A 75 9.48 7.79 23.71
CA GLU A 75 9.55 6.83 24.82
C GLU A 75 9.66 5.43 24.22
N THR A 76 10.75 4.75 24.54
CA THR A 76 11.13 3.45 23.96
C THR A 76 10.98 2.37 25.00
N GLU A 77 9.82 1.73 25.07
CA GLU A 77 9.68 0.45 25.77
C GLU A 77 9.86 -0.69 24.75
N GLY A 78 10.87 -1.55 24.93
CA GLY A 78 11.06 -2.76 24.11
C GLY A 78 11.52 -2.55 22.65
N ALA A 79 12.10 -1.40 22.29
CA ALA A 79 12.73 -1.20 20.98
C ALA A 79 14.16 -1.77 20.94
N GLY A 80 14.62 -2.24 19.77
CA GLY A 80 15.99 -2.74 19.57
C GLY A 80 17.05 -1.63 19.56
N GLN A 81 18.31 -1.97 19.29
CA GLN A 81 19.36 -0.95 19.07
C GLN A 81 18.92 0.04 17.97
N ASN A 82 19.04 1.35 18.25
CA ASN A 82 18.63 2.46 17.37
C ASN A 82 17.12 2.60 17.11
N ASN A 83 16.26 2.20 18.05
CA ASN A 83 14.79 2.32 17.93
C ASN A 83 14.22 1.60 16.70
N ALA A 84 14.91 0.58 16.18
CA ALA A 84 14.39 -0.24 15.09
C ALA A 84 13.13 -1.01 15.55
N CYS A 85 12.15 -1.12 14.65
CA CYS A 85 10.96 -1.92 14.89
C CYS A 85 11.33 -3.40 14.99
N ILE A 86 10.53 -4.17 15.74
CA ILE A 86 10.63 -5.64 15.73
C ILE A 86 10.15 -6.27 14.42
N ASP A 87 9.41 -5.50 13.61
CA ASP A 87 8.97 -5.89 12.27
C ASP A 87 10.05 -5.47 11.26
N GLU A 88 10.54 -6.41 10.44
CA GLU A 88 11.60 -6.18 9.44
C GLU A 88 11.23 -5.11 8.40
N VAL A 89 9.95 -4.75 8.34
CA VAL A 89 9.33 -3.85 7.37
C VAL A 89 9.35 -2.39 7.84
N GLY A 90 9.49 -2.13 9.15
CA GLY A 90 9.53 -0.80 9.76
C GLY A 90 8.39 -0.53 10.75
N HIS A 91 8.28 0.71 11.24
CA HIS A 91 7.24 1.08 12.19
C HIS A 91 5.89 1.32 11.52
N HIS A 92 4.84 0.68 12.04
CA HIS A 92 3.45 1.03 11.76
C HIS A 92 2.87 1.86 12.89
N PHE A 93 2.56 3.13 12.65
CA PHE A 93 2.18 4.08 13.68
C PHE A 93 0.70 4.44 13.61
N HIS A 94 0.00 4.30 14.73
CA HIS A 94 -1.32 4.89 14.93
C HIS A 94 -1.16 6.23 15.63
N SER A 95 -1.76 7.28 15.06
CA SER A 95 -1.58 8.63 15.56
C SER A 95 -2.91 9.33 15.85
N THR A 96 -2.87 10.28 16.77
CA THR A 96 -3.93 11.27 16.97
C THR A 96 -3.27 12.64 17.08
N LEU A 97 -3.61 13.55 16.19
CA LEU A 97 -3.05 14.90 16.09
C LEU A 97 -4.19 15.91 16.27
N SER A 98 -4.17 16.72 17.32
CA SER A 98 -5.19 17.75 17.53
C SER A 98 -5.00 18.91 16.54
N THR A 99 -6.07 19.39 15.91
CA THR A 99 -6.04 20.63 15.10
C THR A 99 -6.41 21.87 15.91
N GLN A 100 -7.00 21.66 17.10
CA GLN A 100 -7.35 22.72 18.03
C GLN A 100 -6.22 22.88 19.05
N ALA A 101 -5.79 24.12 19.23
CA ALA A 101 -4.83 24.43 20.27
C ALA A 101 -5.53 24.40 21.63
N GLU A 102 -4.97 23.65 22.58
CA GLU A 102 -5.43 23.72 23.95
C GLU A 102 -4.84 24.98 24.57
N THR A 103 -5.69 25.90 25.02
CA THR A 103 -5.24 26.97 25.90
C THR A 103 -5.09 26.36 27.28
N SER A 104 -3.85 26.18 27.72
CA SER A 104 -3.55 25.81 29.09
C SER A 104 -4.19 26.83 30.04
N ASN A 105 -5.17 26.39 30.84
CA ASN A 105 -5.71 27.15 31.97
C ASN A 105 -4.76 27.18 33.17
N ASP A 106 -3.57 26.56 33.06
CA ASP A 106 -2.56 26.69 34.10
C ASP A 106 -2.11 28.14 34.15
N GLN A 107 -2.49 28.83 35.23
CA GLN A 107 -1.95 30.14 35.60
C GLN A 107 -0.39 30.15 35.67
N GLN A 108 0.24 28.97 35.66
CA GLN A 108 1.70 28.75 35.60
C GLN A 108 2.29 28.58 34.19
N ALA A 109 1.47 28.26 33.18
CA ALA A 109 1.86 28.15 31.77
C ALA A 109 0.92 29.03 30.95
N GLY A 110 1.07 30.35 31.10
CA GLY A 110 0.30 31.31 30.31
C GLY A 110 0.40 31.12 28.79
N PHE A 111 -0.37 31.96 28.09
CA PHE A 111 -0.66 31.95 26.65
C PHE A 111 0.44 31.37 25.76
N SER A 112 0.40 30.04 25.58
CA SER A 112 1.12 29.28 24.57
C SER A 112 0.13 28.26 24.06
N ALA A 113 -0.64 28.66 23.05
CA ALA A 113 -1.53 27.77 22.33
C ALA A 113 -0.68 26.62 21.75
N THR A 114 -0.95 25.39 22.18
CA THR A 114 -0.19 24.21 21.74
C THR A 114 -1.15 23.11 21.31
N CYS A 115 -0.95 22.61 20.10
CA CYS A 115 -1.62 21.42 19.63
C CYS A 115 -0.82 20.19 20.08
N ARG A 116 -1.51 19.21 20.65
CA ARG A 116 -0.88 17.97 21.09
C ARG A 116 -1.14 16.85 20.09
N GLY A 117 -0.15 16.01 19.93
CA GLY A 117 -0.21 14.80 19.13
C GLY A 117 0.37 13.63 19.92
N ARG A 118 -0.11 12.42 19.63
CA ARG A 118 0.54 11.20 20.14
C ARG A 118 0.51 10.14 19.06
N THR A 119 1.55 9.33 19.02
CA THR A 119 1.65 8.15 18.18
C THR A 119 2.15 6.94 18.96
N ARG A 120 1.76 5.75 18.50
CA ARG A 120 2.24 4.47 19.02
C ARG A 120 2.43 3.49 17.88
N CYS A 121 3.55 2.77 17.89
CA CYS A 121 3.73 1.65 16.98
C CYS A 121 2.85 0.47 17.41
N CYS A 122 2.17 -0.20 16.47
CA CYS A 122 1.34 -1.37 16.81
C CYS A 122 2.17 -2.67 17.02
N LYS A 123 3.46 -2.64 16.64
CA LYS A 123 4.35 -3.80 16.72
C LYS A 123 5.33 -3.71 17.88
N CYS A 124 6.03 -2.59 18.02
CA CYS A 124 6.88 -2.33 19.18
C CYS A 124 6.19 -1.34 20.11
N ALA A 125 6.50 -1.35 21.41
CA ALA A 125 5.93 -0.38 22.35
C ALA A 125 6.57 1.02 22.24
N LEU A 126 7.13 1.37 21.07
CA LEU A 126 7.59 2.71 20.77
C LEU A 126 6.40 3.68 20.74
N THR A 127 6.48 4.72 21.57
CA THR A 127 5.51 5.80 21.58
C THR A 127 6.21 7.14 21.40
N ALA A 128 5.54 8.08 20.74
CA ALA A 128 6.02 9.44 20.69
C ALA A 128 4.88 10.42 20.95
N SER A 129 5.16 11.43 21.76
CA SER A 129 4.25 12.54 22.02
C SER A 129 4.78 13.78 21.33
N PHE A 130 3.93 14.48 20.59
CA PHE A 130 4.25 15.68 19.85
C PHE A 130 3.57 16.89 20.46
N GLY A 131 4.29 18.00 20.53
CA GLY A 131 3.75 19.31 20.89
C GLY A 131 4.06 20.29 19.76
N LEU A 132 3.02 20.81 19.12
CA LEU A 132 3.12 21.84 18.10
C LEU A 132 2.71 23.18 18.70
N GLN A 133 3.70 24.01 19.00
CA GLN A 133 3.52 25.33 19.57
C GLN A 133 3.37 26.37 18.46
N LEU A 134 2.37 27.23 18.58
CA LEU A 134 2.17 28.35 17.67
C LEU A 134 3.30 29.38 17.83
N PRO A 135 3.67 30.10 16.74
CA PRO A 135 4.69 31.12 16.80
C PRO A 135 4.31 32.23 17.78
N VAL A 136 5.29 32.69 18.57
CA VAL A 136 5.14 33.85 19.43
C VAL A 136 5.07 35.12 18.59
N ILE A 137 5.85 35.19 17.51
CA ILE A 137 5.80 36.29 16.54
C ILE A 137 4.85 35.89 15.42
N GLU A 138 3.65 36.49 15.43
CA GLU A 138 2.64 36.13 14.43
C GLU A 138 3.13 36.38 12.99
N PRO A 139 2.79 35.49 12.04
CA PRO A 139 3.20 35.65 10.64
C PRO A 139 2.70 36.96 9.99
N SER A 140 1.56 37.47 10.45
CA SER A 140 1.00 38.77 10.08
C SER A 140 1.98 39.91 10.41
N MET A 141 2.60 39.87 11.58
CA MET A 141 3.59 40.84 12.06
C MET A 141 4.91 40.72 11.30
N CYS A 142 5.35 39.50 11.01
CA CYS A 142 6.51 39.26 10.14
C CYS A 142 6.31 39.90 8.75
N THR A 143 5.11 39.75 8.19
CA THR A 143 4.72 40.34 6.91
C THR A 143 4.66 41.87 6.99
N ALA A 144 4.05 42.41 8.04
CA ALA A 144 3.97 43.85 8.26
C ALA A 144 5.37 44.50 8.40
N LEU A 145 6.27 43.87 9.18
CA LEU A 145 7.64 44.36 9.33
C LEU A 145 8.43 44.26 8.03
N SER A 146 8.27 43.16 7.28
CA SER A 146 8.89 42.99 5.96
C SER A 146 8.44 44.09 5.01
N ASN A 147 7.14 44.35 4.92
CA ASN A 147 6.58 45.40 4.07
C ASN A 147 7.08 46.80 4.49
N ALA A 148 7.15 47.08 5.78
CA ALA A 148 7.64 48.36 6.30
C ALA A 148 9.11 48.63 5.96
N ARG A 149 9.94 47.58 5.86
CA ARG A 149 11.37 47.71 5.49
C ARG A 149 11.56 47.71 3.97
N MET A 150 10.80 46.89 3.24
CA MET A 150 10.97 46.72 1.79
C MET A 150 10.34 47.86 0.98
N SER A 151 9.20 48.42 1.41
CA SER A 151 8.49 49.50 0.68
C SER A 151 9.30 50.79 0.57
N MET A 152 10.21 51.06 1.51
CA MET A 152 11.10 52.23 1.45
C MET A 152 12.19 52.12 0.37
N HIS A 153 12.42 50.92 -0.17
CA HIS A 153 13.49 50.62 -1.11
C HIS A 153 12.98 49.89 -2.36
N SER A 154 11.81 50.29 -2.88
CA SER A 154 11.15 49.66 -4.03
C SER A 154 12.06 49.48 -5.27
N HIS A 155 13.05 50.36 -5.45
CA HIS A 155 14.02 50.31 -6.55
C HIS A 155 15.32 49.53 -6.24
N HIS A 156 15.55 49.15 -4.98
CA HIS A 156 16.74 48.41 -4.51
C HIS A 156 16.36 47.29 -3.53
N PRO A 157 15.81 46.16 -4.01
CA PRO A 157 15.28 45.10 -3.15
C PRO A 157 16.31 44.49 -2.19
N THR A 158 17.58 44.43 -2.59
CA THR A 158 18.67 43.97 -1.72
C THR A 158 18.91 44.90 -0.53
N GLN A 159 18.70 46.21 -0.70
CA GLN A 159 18.87 47.19 0.39
C GLN A 159 17.77 47.04 1.45
N GLY A 160 16.51 46.89 1.02
CA GLY A 160 15.40 46.56 1.93
C GLY A 160 15.65 45.25 2.69
N THR A 161 16.20 44.25 2.01
CA THR A 161 16.56 42.96 2.62
C THR A 161 17.63 43.12 3.71
N ARG A 162 18.67 43.93 3.46
CA ARG A 162 19.71 44.23 4.46
C ARG A 162 19.15 44.95 5.68
N GLU A 163 18.25 45.91 5.47
CA GLU A 163 17.61 46.63 6.58
C GLU A 163 16.70 45.73 7.41
N LEU A 164 15.91 44.87 6.75
CA LEU A 164 15.08 43.88 7.43
C LEU A 164 15.95 42.91 8.25
N PHE A 165 17.00 42.37 7.65
CA PHE A 165 17.95 41.50 8.34
C PHE A 165 18.62 42.22 9.53
N GLY A 166 19.01 43.48 9.36
CA GLY A 166 19.55 44.32 10.43
C GLY A 166 18.57 44.50 11.59
N THR A 167 17.29 44.72 11.29
CA THR A 167 16.21 44.84 12.28
C THR A 167 16.03 43.52 13.05
N VAL A 168 15.80 42.42 12.34
CA VAL A 168 15.54 41.09 12.92
C VAL A 168 16.74 40.57 13.72
N SER A 169 17.96 40.73 13.21
CA SER A 169 19.18 40.36 13.95
C SER A 169 19.41 41.21 15.20
N THR A 170 18.96 42.47 15.21
CA THR A 170 19.00 43.33 16.40
C THR A 170 17.97 42.88 17.42
N LEU A 171 16.74 42.60 17.01
CA LEU A 171 15.70 42.02 17.88
C LEU A 171 16.19 40.70 18.52
N PHE A 172 16.81 39.82 17.73
CA PHE A 172 17.40 38.58 18.24
C PHE A 172 18.44 38.84 19.34
N LYS A 173 19.33 39.82 19.14
CA LYS A 173 20.34 40.20 20.14
C LYS A 173 19.71 40.77 21.41
N LEU A 174 18.68 41.59 21.28
CA LEU A 174 17.95 42.17 22.41
C LEU A 174 17.27 41.08 23.25
N ILE A 175 16.54 40.17 22.60
CA ILE A 175 15.89 39.04 23.28
C ILE A 175 16.93 38.12 23.91
N LYS A 176 18.00 37.77 23.19
CA LYS A 176 19.10 36.96 23.74
C LYS A 176 19.70 37.61 25.00
N ASN A 177 19.90 38.92 25.00
CA ASN A 177 20.41 39.65 26.16
C ASN A 177 19.37 39.69 27.30
N ALA A 178 18.08 39.84 27.00
CA ALA A 178 17.02 39.77 27.99
C ALA A 178 16.97 38.39 28.66
N CYS A 179 17.10 37.29 27.91
CA CYS A 179 17.21 35.93 28.45
C CYS A 179 18.39 35.76 29.43
N THR A 180 19.46 36.56 29.28
CA THR A 180 20.61 36.57 30.20
C THR A 180 20.45 37.49 31.42
N GLY A 181 19.31 38.20 31.54
CA GLY A 181 19.03 39.09 32.67
C GLY A 181 19.46 40.54 32.46
N ASN A 182 19.73 40.98 31.23
CA ASN A 182 20.11 42.36 30.97
C ASN A 182 18.90 43.31 31.13
N THR A 183 19.03 44.32 31.98
CA THR A 183 17.98 45.30 32.31
C THR A 183 18.20 46.68 31.66
N LYS A 184 19.18 46.82 30.75
CA LYS A 184 19.48 48.12 30.13
C LYS A 184 18.32 48.60 29.24
N PRO A 185 17.76 49.80 29.48
CA PRO A 185 16.68 50.35 28.66
C PRO A 185 17.17 50.78 27.28
N ILE A 186 16.28 50.71 26.30
CA ILE A 186 16.51 51.11 24.92
C ILE A 186 15.86 52.47 24.69
N ARG A 187 16.70 53.50 24.48
CA ARG A 187 16.25 54.87 24.22
C ARG A 187 15.78 55.03 22.78
N LEU A 188 14.56 55.54 22.58
CA LEU A 188 13.98 55.75 21.24
C LEU A 188 14.79 56.76 20.40
N HIS A 189 15.39 57.76 21.06
CA HIS A 189 16.14 58.84 20.40
C HIS A 189 17.60 58.51 20.11
N SER A 190 18.11 57.39 20.60
CA SER A 190 19.50 57.00 20.33
C SER A 190 19.68 56.63 18.86
N ASP A 191 20.72 57.17 18.22
CA ASP A 191 20.97 57.01 16.78
C ASP A 191 21.02 55.55 16.33
N ALA A 192 21.67 54.67 17.10
CA ALA A 192 21.85 53.28 16.71
C ALA A 192 20.54 52.45 16.78
N PRO A 193 19.79 52.42 17.91
CA PRO A 193 18.47 51.79 17.97
C PRO A 193 17.47 52.39 16.97
N ARG A 194 17.43 53.72 16.83
CA ARG A 194 16.52 54.40 15.90
C ARG A 194 16.77 54.00 14.45
N ARG A 195 18.04 53.90 14.04
CA ARG A 195 18.39 53.46 12.68
C ARG A 195 18.06 51.98 12.43
N LEU A 196 18.30 51.11 13.40
CA LEU A 196 18.18 49.65 13.24
C LEU A 196 16.76 49.13 13.45
N LEU A 197 16.04 49.64 14.45
CA LEU A 197 14.69 49.18 14.80
C LEU A 197 13.61 50.02 14.13
N LYS A 198 13.88 51.31 13.88
CA LYS A 198 12.95 52.34 13.37
C LYS A 198 11.68 52.57 14.21
N PHE A 199 11.37 51.68 15.16
CA PHE A 199 10.24 51.76 16.10
C PHE A 199 8.89 51.99 15.42
N ASP A 200 8.64 51.31 14.31
CA ASP A 200 7.31 51.26 13.71
C ASP A 200 6.35 50.36 14.51
N ALA A 201 5.06 50.42 14.17
CA ALA A 201 4.02 49.69 14.87
C ALA A 201 4.32 48.18 14.96
N ALA A 202 4.84 47.57 13.89
CA ALA A 202 5.18 46.15 13.87
C ALA A 202 6.35 45.83 14.82
N CYS A 203 7.44 46.60 14.78
CA CYS A 203 8.59 46.40 15.65
C CYS A 203 8.25 46.64 17.12
N ASN A 204 7.46 47.67 17.43
CA ASN A 204 7.04 47.98 18.79
C ASN A 204 6.16 46.86 19.35
N HIS A 205 5.22 46.36 18.55
CA HIS A 205 4.37 45.27 18.96
C HIS A 205 5.14 43.97 19.21
N ILE A 206 6.18 43.67 18.40
CA ILE A 206 7.09 42.55 18.69
C ILE A 206 7.74 42.74 20.06
N LEU A 207 8.29 43.91 20.37
CA LEU A 207 8.92 44.19 21.66
C LEU A 207 7.93 44.02 22.83
N GLU A 208 6.71 44.54 22.70
CA GLU A 208 5.64 44.41 23.70
C GLU A 208 5.26 42.95 23.97
N ILE A 209 5.09 42.12 22.92
CA ILE A 209 4.76 40.69 23.09
C ILE A 209 5.87 39.96 23.85
N MET A 210 7.12 40.37 23.65
CA MET A 210 8.29 39.87 24.38
C MET A 210 8.39 40.38 25.83
N GLY A 211 7.46 41.23 26.26
CA GLY A 211 7.43 41.78 27.61
C GLY A 211 8.36 42.98 27.79
N PHE A 212 8.76 43.67 26.72
CA PHE A 212 9.38 44.98 26.84
C PHE A 212 8.30 46.02 27.09
N GLU A 213 8.49 46.84 28.13
CA GLU A 213 7.53 47.87 28.49
C GLU A 213 8.01 49.24 28.02
N LEU A 214 7.15 49.97 27.31
CA LEU A 214 7.42 51.36 26.94
C LEU A 214 7.07 52.28 28.11
N ILE A 215 8.09 52.84 28.75
CA ILE A 215 7.93 53.79 29.86
C ILE A 215 8.55 55.12 29.42
N GLY A 216 7.69 56.12 29.19
CA GLY A 216 8.12 57.39 28.61
C GLY A 216 8.66 57.19 27.19
N GLU A 217 9.95 57.45 26.99
CA GLU A 217 10.64 57.33 25.70
C GLU A 217 11.74 56.24 25.71
N GLU A 218 11.58 55.25 26.59
CA GLU A 218 12.51 54.13 26.72
C GLU A 218 11.76 52.78 26.80
N PHE A 219 12.21 51.79 26.01
CA PHE A 219 11.76 50.39 26.15
C PHE A 219 12.60 49.68 27.21
N HIS A 220 11.95 49.20 28.26
CA HIS A 220 12.57 48.46 29.35
C HIS A 220 12.47 46.96 29.08
N PRO A 221 13.60 46.20 29.14
CA PRO A 221 13.55 44.75 29.02
C PRO A 221 12.76 44.11 30.17
N PRO A 222 12.16 42.93 29.92
CA PRO A 222 11.49 42.16 30.96
C PRO A 222 12.44 41.76 32.10
N GLU A 223 12.02 41.93 33.35
CA GLU A 223 12.79 41.50 34.52
C GLU A 223 12.69 39.98 34.75
N ILE A 224 13.50 39.19 34.04
CA ILE A 224 13.49 37.72 34.16
C ILE A 224 14.46 37.22 35.24
N VAL A 225 15.53 37.97 35.51
CA VAL A 225 16.63 37.54 36.40
C VAL A 225 16.97 38.64 37.42
N ARG A 226 16.20 38.74 38.52
CA ARG A 226 16.69 39.36 39.77
C ARG A 226 17.44 38.35 40.64
N VAL A 227 18.35 37.55 40.07
CA VAL A 227 19.16 36.55 40.81
C VAL A 227 20.67 36.76 40.67
N ALA A 228 21.15 37.74 39.91
CA ALA A 228 22.58 38.06 39.85
C ALA A 228 22.82 39.54 40.16
N GLY A 229 22.47 39.95 41.38
CA GLY A 229 22.83 41.27 41.92
C GLY A 229 24.19 41.31 42.62
N GLU A 230 24.88 40.18 42.78
CA GLU A 230 26.18 40.11 43.46
C GLU A 230 27.13 39.16 42.72
N ALA A 231 28.43 39.48 42.76
CA ALA A 231 29.49 38.72 42.12
C ALA A 231 29.42 37.23 42.51
N LEU A 232 29.42 36.36 41.49
CA LEU A 232 29.22 34.92 41.61
C LEU A 232 30.49 34.21 42.10
N ASP A 233 30.53 33.86 43.39
CA ASP A 233 31.42 32.78 43.87
C ASP A 233 30.78 31.41 43.56
N ASN A 234 31.54 30.57 42.86
CA ASN A 234 31.08 29.30 42.28
C ASN A 234 31.07 28.14 43.30
N ALA A 235 30.00 27.96 44.10
CA ALA A 235 29.72 26.68 44.79
C ALA A 235 28.39 26.63 45.59
N ASN A 236 27.23 27.10 45.07
CA ASN A 236 25.99 27.06 45.85
C ASN A 236 24.84 26.26 45.18
N PRO A 237 24.35 25.14 45.74
CA PRO A 237 23.24 24.35 45.20
C PRO A 237 21.89 25.10 45.14
N SER A 238 21.74 26.25 45.82
CA SER A 238 20.57 27.13 45.66
C SER A 238 20.52 27.85 44.30
N ARG A 239 21.63 27.91 43.56
CA ARG A 239 21.74 28.52 42.22
C ARG A 239 20.95 27.72 41.19
N ASP A 240 21.11 26.40 41.20
CA ASP A 240 20.48 25.52 40.20
C ASP A 240 18.97 25.47 40.39
N VAL A 241 18.50 25.50 41.64
CA VAL A 241 17.06 25.57 41.96
C VAL A 241 16.45 26.89 41.46
N ARG A 242 17.09 28.02 41.71
CA ARG A 242 16.62 29.35 41.24
C ARG A 242 16.68 29.47 39.71
N LEU A 243 17.75 28.97 39.08
CA LEU A 243 17.85 28.94 37.61
C LEU A 243 16.80 28.03 36.98
N THR A 244 16.46 26.90 37.62
CA THR A 244 15.39 26.01 37.18
C THR A 244 14.03 26.71 37.28
N GLN A 245 13.78 27.45 38.35
CA GLN A 245 12.55 28.22 38.52
C GLN A 245 12.42 29.37 37.49
N VAL A 246 13.51 30.07 37.19
CA VAL A 246 13.56 31.09 36.14
C VAL A 246 13.32 30.49 34.76
N ARG A 247 13.97 29.35 34.44
CA ARG A 247 13.77 28.63 33.17
C ARG A 247 12.35 28.07 33.02
N ALA A 248 11.70 27.74 34.13
CA ALA A 248 10.30 27.33 34.15
C ALA A 248 9.32 28.51 33.99
N SER A 249 9.78 29.75 34.23
CA SER A 249 8.93 30.93 34.10
C SER A 249 8.37 31.08 32.69
N LEU A 250 7.12 31.55 32.62
CA LEU A 250 6.43 31.73 31.36
C LEU A 250 7.16 32.70 30.42
N LEU A 251 7.59 33.83 30.98
CA LEU A 251 8.22 34.92 30.25
C LEU A 251 9.55 34.46 29.64
N PHE A 252 10.35 33.70 30.39
CA PHE A 252 11.59 33.11 29.87
C PHE A 252 11.31 32.15 28.72
N ARG A 253 10.34 31.23 28.86
CA ARG A 253 9.97 30.30 27.77
C ARG A 253 9.50 31.02 26.52
N ARG A 254 8.67 32.06 26.67
CA ARG A 254 8.20 32.90 25.55
C ARG A 254 9.37 33.58 24.83
N LEU A 255 10.28 34.20 25.58
CA LEU A 255 11.45 34.86 25.01
C LEU A 255 12.38 33.87 24.32
N GLU A 256 12.57 32.68 24.89
CA GLU A 256 13.39 31.65 24.28
C GLU A 256 12.76 31.13 22.98
N SER A 257 11.44 30.88 22.95
CA SER A 257 10.74 30.53 21.70
C SER A 257 10.90 31.63 20.65
N ALA A 258 10.69 32.89 20.99
CA ALA A 258 10.86 34.01 20.07
C ALA A 258 12.31 34.19 19.60
N ARG A 259 13.29 33.91 20.47
CA ARG A 259 14.71 33.91 20.12
C ARG A 259 15.01 32.88 19.01
N LEU A 260 14.42 31.68 19.10
CA LEU A 260 14.55 30.64 18.09
C LEU A 260 13.85 31.05 16.78
N GLU A 261 12.63 31.59 16.87
CA GLU A 261 11.86 32.08 15.70
C GLU A 261 12.62 33.17 14.93
N LEU A 262 13.13 34.19 15.63
CA LEU A 262 13.94 35.24 15.02
C LEU A 262 15.22 34.70 14.39
N CYS A 263 15.83 33.66 14.98
CA CYS A 263 17.02 33.03 14.43
C CYS A 263 16.74 32.37 13.08
N VAL A 264 15.66 31.59 13.00
CA VAL A 264 15.21 30.94 11.76
C VAL A 264 14.80 31.96 10.72
N TRP A 265 14.04 32.98 11.13
CA TRP A 265 13.57 34.03 10.23
C TRP A 265 14.73 34.87 9.67
N ALA A 266 15.70 35.26 10.50
CA ALA A 266 16.95 35.89 10.05
C ALA A 266 17.68 35.02 9.02
N GLY A 267 17.70 33.70 9.23
CA GLY A 267 18.24 32.72 8.30
C GLY A 267 17.53 32.65 6.95
N GLN A 268 16.22 32.87 6.93
CA GLN A 268 15.44 32.98 5.70
C GLN A 268 15.74 34.27 4.94
N ILE A 269 15.80 35.40 5.65
CA ILE A 269 16.07 36.71 5.04
C ILE A 269 17.47 36.74 4.41
N GLN A 270 18.51 36.28 5.14
CA GLN A 270 19.89 36.35 4.62
C GLN A 270 20.16 35.44 3.41
N ARG A 271 19.29 34.48 3.09
CA ARG A 271 19.42 33.68 1.88
C ARG A 271 19.16 34.48 0.60
N GLN A 272 18.50 35.62 0.72
CA GLN A 272 18.33 36.60 -0.36
C GLN A 272 19.54 37.53 -0.48
N LEU A 273 20.48 37.50 0.48
CA LEU A 273 21.72 38.28 0.44
C LEU A 273 22.87 37.51 -0.23
N PRO A 274 23.89 38.22 -0.74
CA PRO A 274 25.16 37.64 -1.21
C PRO A 274 25.80 36.72 -0.16
N ARG A 275 26.56 35.71 -0.60
CA ARG A 275 27.09 34.66 0.29
C ARG A 275 28.07 35.19 1.34
N ASP A 276 28.83 36.22 1.00
CA ASP A 276 29.81 36.91 1.84
C ASP A 276 29.18 37.74 2.97
N GLU A 277 27.93 38.18 2.82
CA GLU A 277 27.20 38.92 3.85
C GLU A 277 26.48 38.01 4.86
N ARG A 278 26.43 36.70 4.59
CA ARG A 278 25.67 35.73 5.41
C ARG A 278 26.39 35.42 6.71
N GLN A 279 25.64 35.47 7.82
CA GLN A 279 26.15 35.13 9.13
C GLN A 279 25.84 33.67 9.47
N ALA A 280 26.88 32.91 9.80
CA ALA A 280 26.77 31.49 10.16
C ALA A 280 25.84 31.24 11.36
N LEU A 281 25.75 32.18 12.29
CA LEU A 281 24.85 32.12 13.46
C LEU A 281 23.38 31.88 13.09
N PHE A 282 22.95 32.39 11.94
CA PHE A 282 21.56 32.31 11.47
C PHE A 282 21.38 31.26 10.37
N MET A 283 22.33 30.34 10.16
CA MET A 283 22.17 29.24 9.22
C MET A 283 21.57 28.03 9.94
N PRO A 284 20.26 27.75 9.77
CA PRO A 284 19.65 26.64 10.47
C PRO A 284 20.04 25.30 9.81
N THR A 285 20.08 24.24 10.62
CA THR A 285 20.36 22.88 10.13
C THR A 285 19.03 22.21 9.77
N MET A 286 18.97 21.57 8.61
CA MET A 286 17.81 20.77 8.21
C MET A 286 17.71 19.55 9.13
N VAL A 287 16.53 19.29 9.70
CA VAL A 287 16.34 18.23 10.72
C VAL A 287 15.33 17.16 10.33
N GLU A 288 14.72 17.22 9.15
CA GLU A 288 13.73 16.22 8.71
C GLU A 288 14.27 14.78 8.83
N ASP A 289 15.49 14.52 8.35
CA ASP A 289 16.12 13.20 8.47
C ASP A 289 16.47 12.83 9.93
N THR A 290 16.69 13.82 10.80
CA THR A 290 17.02 13.56 12.20
C THR A 290 15.81 13.06 12.99
N LEU A 291 14.61 13.60 12.71
CA LEU A 291 13.38 13.09 13.34
C LEU A 291 13.10 11.66 12.89
N SER A 292 13.22 11.38 11.58
CA SER A 292 13.11 10.02 11.04
C SER A 292 14.12 9.05 11.66
N ARG A 293 15.37 9.47 11.86
CA ARG A 293 16.39 8.65 12.54
C ARG A 293 16.03 8.42 14.01
N THR A 294 15.52 9.43 14.69
CA THR A 294 15.16 9.35 16.11
C THR A 294 13.99 8.39 16.33
N LEU A 295 13.02 8.38 15.42
CA LEU A 295 11.88 7.45 15.42
C LEU A 295 12.22 6.09 14.80
N GLY A 296 13.42 5.89 14.25
CA GLY A 296 13.80 4.63 13.59
C GLY A 296 13.06 4.36 12.27
N THR A 297 12.57 5.40 11.58
CA THR A 297 11.75 5.27 10.35
C THR A 297 12.53 5.45 9.06
N PHE A 298 13.76 5.97 9.14
CA PHE A 298 14.56 6.39 7.98
C PHE A 298 14.95 5.26 7.01
N ASN A 299 15.12 4.02 7.50
CA ASN A 299 15.69 2.90 6.76
C ASN A 299 14.64 1.92 6.18
N TYR A 300 13.57 2.44 5.55
CA TYR A 300 12.61 1.59 4.83
C TYR A 300 13.11 1.21 3.43
N LYS A 301 12.62 0.09 2.90
CA LYS A 301 13.00 -0.40 1.56
C LYS A 301 12.37 0.48 0.48
N ARG A 302 13.18 1.08 -0.39
CA ARG A 302 12.70 1.92 -1.50
C ARG A 302 12.54 1.14 -2.80
N ALA A 303 11.68 1.63 -3.68
CA ALA A 303 11.56 1.10 -5.03
C ALA A 303 12.86 1.33 -5.82
N PRO A 304 13.21 0.44 -6.77
CA PRO A 304 14.37 0.64 -7.64
C PRO A 304 14.25 1.96 -8.41
N SER A 305 15.36 2.70 -8.50
CA SER A 305 15.47 4.09 -8.95
C SER A 305 15.03 4.39 -10.41
N GLY A 306 14.38 3.46 -11.10
CA GLY A 306 13.91 3.58 -12.49
C GLY A 306 12.40 3.47 -12.68
N LYS A 307 11.60 3.26 -11.62
CA LYS A 307 10.12 3.23 -11.69
C LYS A 307 9.46 4.51 -11.14
N LEU A 308 10.25 5.49 -10.70
CA LEU A 308 9.77 6.77 -10.14
C LEU A 308 9.34 7.77 -11.23
N THR A 309 8.67 7.29 -12.27
CA THR A 309 8.32 8.09 -13.45
C THR A 309 6.85 8.46 -13.41
N LEU A 310 6.41 9.30 -12.47
CA LEU A 310 5.32 10.28 -12.69
C LEU A 310 4.96 11.20 -11.50
N LEU A 311 5.85 11.48 -10.54
CA LEU A 311 5.57 12.41 -9.44
C LEU A 311 6.65 13.49 -9.28
N MET A 312 7.07 14.08 -10.40
CA MET A 312 7.84 15.32 -10.35
C MET A 312 6.91 16.54 -10.46
N ALA A 313 7.04 17.40 -9.44
CA ALA A 313 6.61 18.79 -9.35
C ALA A 313 5.30 19.09 -8.59
N THR A 314 5.32 18.94 -7.26
CA THR A 314 4.57 19.86 -6.38
C THR A 314 5.38 20.28 -5.14
N THR A 315 6.70 20.45 -5.28
CA THR A 315 7.41 21.35 -4.35
C THR A 315 7.02 22.79 -4.70
N GLY A 316 5.87 23.27 -4.20
CA GLY A 316 5.55 24.70 -4.20
C GLY A 316 4.10 25.14 -4.44
N ALA A 317 3.15 24.25 -4.74
CA ALA A 317 1.77 24.66 -4.99
C ALA A 317 0.78 23.82 -4.17
N VAL A 318 0.41 24.32 -2.99
CA VAL A 318 -0.47 23.65 -2.02
C VAL A 318 -1.95 23.65 -2.45
N ASN A 319 -2.24 24.28 -3.60
CA ASN A 319 -3.56 24.29 -4.26
C ASN A 319 -3.61 23.48 -5.57
N ALA A 320 -2.56 22.72 -5.91
CA ALA A 320 -2.65 21.78 -7.02
C ALA A 320 -3.60 20.63 -6.61
N LYS A 321 -4.56 20.27 -7.48
CA LYS A 321 -5.36 19.05 -7.27
C LYS A 321 -4.39 17.87 -7.21
N HIS A 322 -4.49 17.07 -6.14
CA HIS A 322 -3.73 15.84 -6.02
C HIS A 322 -4.01 14.94 -7.22
N THR A 323 -2.97 14.26 -7.68
CA THR A 323 -3.18 13.20 -8.68
C THR A 323 -3.86 12.01 -8.00
N ALA A 324 -4.61 11.20 -8.76
CA ALA A 324 -5.23 9.99 -8.23
C ALA A 324 -4.19 9.05 -7.57
N ALA A 325 -2.96 9.04 -8.06
CA ALA A 325 -1.86 8.27 -7.46
C ALA A 325 -1.42 8.83 -6.11
N GLU A 326 -1.31 10.16 -5.95
CA GLU A 326 -0.99 10.77 -4.64
C GLU A 326 -2.05 10.45 -3.59
N ASP A 327 -3.33 10.54 -3.98
CA ASP A 327 -4.43 10.21 -3.08
C ASP A 327 -4.44 8.72 -2.72
N ALA A 328 -4.09 7.84 -3.65
CA ALA A 328 -3.94 6.42 -3.38
C ALA A 328 -2.80 6.11 -2.38
N TYR A 329 -1.63 6.70 -2.54
CA TYR A 329 -0.52 6.54 -1.56
C TYR A 329 -0.91 7.09 -0.18
N ARG A 330 -1.61 8.23 -0.15
CA ARG A 330 -2.15 8.82 1.07
C ARG A 330 -3.17 7.92 1.76
N ALA A 331 -4.08 7.30 1.00
CA ALA A 331 -5.08 6.39 1.53
C ALA A 331 -4.46 5.13 2.15
N LEU A 332 -3.34 4.64 1.60
CA LEU A 332 -2.60 3.51 2.17
C LEU A 332 -1.56 3.91 3.24
N GLY A 333 -1.37 5.19 3.52
CA GLY A 333 -0.41 5.65 4.54
C GLY A 333 1.06 5.34 4.21
N VAL A 334 1.43 5.34 2.93
CA VAL A 334 2.79 5.05 2.45
C VAL A 334 3.30 6.16 1.52
N LEU A 335 4.63 6.24 1.37
CA LEU A 335 5.25 7.18 0.42
C LEU A 335 5.26 6.61 -1.00
N ASP A 336 5.41 7.47 -1.99
CA ASP A 336 5.47 7.11 -3.40
C ASP A 336 6.76 6.34 -3.78
N ASP A 337 7.83 6.50 -3.00
CA ASP A 337 9.13 5.87 -3.21
C ASP A 337 9.33 4.52 -2.50
N VAL A 338 8.33 4.02 -1.76
CA VAL A 338 8.42 2.71 -1.07
C VAL A 338 8.46 1.55 -2.07
N CYS A 339 9.10 0.42 -1.73
CA CYS A 339 9.04 -0.78 -2.58
C CYS A 339 7.64 -1.42 -2.63
N ASP A 340 7.38 -2.27 -3.63
CA ASP A 340 6.07 -2.90 -3.82
C ASP A 340 5.66 -3.77 -2.62
N ALA A 341 6.61 -4.48 -2.00
CA ALA A 341 6.37 -5.28 -0.79
C ALA A 341 5.85 -4.43 0.40
N LEU A 342 6.24 -3.15 0.48
CA LEU A 342 5.73 -2.23 1.51
C LEU A 342 4.32 -1.75 1.21
N VAL A 343 3.98 -1.57 -0.06
CA VAL A 343 2.60 -1.24 -0.48
C VAL A 343 1.66 -2.39 -0.16
N GLU A 344 2.05 -3.61 -0.52
CA GLU A 344 1.31 -4.84 -0.16
C GLU A 344 1.15 -4.95 1.35
N TRP A 345 2.25 -4.84 2.11
CA TRP A 345 2.19 -4.92 3.57
C TRP A 345 1.24 -3.87 4.16
N ALA A 346 1.29 -2.62 3.69
CA ALA A 346 0.43 -1.55 4.20
C ALA A 346 -1.04 -1.83 3.89
N TYR A 347 -1.35 -2.27 2.66
CA TYR A 347 -2.69 -2.69 2.28
C TYR A 347 -3.22 -3.81 3.19
N THR A 348 -2.44 -4.88 3.38
CA THR A 348 -2.83 -6.00 4.24
C THR A 348 -2.98 -5.58 5.71
N ARG A 349 -2.10 -4.70 6.21
CA ARG A 349 -2.17 -4.20 7.58
C ARG A 349 -3.44 -3.39 7.81
N LEU A 350 -3.73 -2.43 6.93
CA LEU A 350 -4.94 -1.61 7.02
C LEU A 350 -6.22 -2.45 6.95
N THR A 351 -6.24 -3.50 6.12
CA THR A 351 -7.37 -4.44 6.08
C THR A 351 -7.52 -5.23 7.39
N ALA A 352 -6.41 -5.62 8.03
CA ALA A 352 -6.45 -6.32 9.31
C ALA A 352 -6.80 -5.42 10.50
N GLU A 353 -6.58 -4.11 10.38
CA GLU A 353 -6.88 -3.11 11.41
C GLU A 353 -8.27 -2.49 11.27
N ASP A 354 -8.97 -2.77 10.16
CA ASP A 354 -10.30 -2.23 9.93
C ASP A 354 -11.31 -2.81 10.92
N GLN A 355 -11.94 -1.92 11.68
CA GLN A 355 -12.96 -2.22 12.68
C GLN A 355 -14.37 -1.80 12.22
N SER A 356 -14.54 -1.45 10.95
CA SER A 356 -15.86 -1.18 10.38
C SER A 356 -16.73 -2.44 10.34
N ASP A 357 -18.03 -2.25 10.16
CA ASP A 357 -19.01 -3.35 10.13
C ASP A 357 -18.73 -4.37 9.01
N ASP A 358 -18.17 -3.91 7.88
CA ASP A 358 -17.72 -4.76 6.78
C ASP A 358 -16.26 -4.42 6.38
N PRO A 359 -15.27 -4.99 7.08
CA PRO A 359 -13.85 -4.69 6.86
C PRO A 359 -13.30 -5.30 5.58
N VAL A 360 -14.05 -6.21 4.94
CA VAL A 360 -13.60 -6.94 3.75
C VAL A 360 -14.17 -6.31 2.49
N PHE A 361 -15.47 -6.02 2.41
CA PHE A 361 -16.15 -5.52 1.20
C PHE A 361 -16.78 -4.13 1.35
N GLY A 362 -16.73 -3.55 2.56
CA GLY A 362 -17.32 -2.26 2.85
C GLY A 362 -16.62 -1.09 2.17
N SER A 363 -17.14 0.13 2.39
CA SER A 363 -16.67 1.36 1.75
C SER A 363 -15.18 1.64 1.99
N HIS A 364 -14.69 1.39 3.22
CA HIS A 364 -13.27 1.54 3.55
C HIS A 364 -12.38 0.51 2.83
N ALA A 365 -12.85 -0.74 2.72
CA ALA A 365 -12.14 -1.78 1.99
C ALA A 365 -12.08 -1.49 0.49
N ARG A 366 -13.18 -1.02 -0.10
CA ARG A 366 -13.24 -0.57 -1.50
C ARG A 366 -12.26 0.59 -1.76
N LEU A 367 -12.20 1.59 -0.87
CA LEU A 367 -11.25 2.70 -1.00
C LEU A 367 -9.79 2.23 -0.98
N ARG A 368 -9.43 1.30 -0.08
CA ARG A 368 -8.08 0.71 -0.03
C ARG A 368 -7.78 -0.08 -1.30
N PHE A 369 -8.75 -0.84 -1.80
CA PHE A 369 -8.61 -1.61 -3.03
C PHE A 369 -8.45 -0.72 -4.27
N ASP A 370 -9.25 0.36 -4.39
CA ASP A 370 -9.09 1.36 -5.44
C ASP A 370 -7.69 2.00 -5.42
N SER A 371 -7.17 2.26 -4.21
CA SER A 371 -5.83 2.80 -4.01
C SER A 371 -4.76 1.82 -4.48
N LEU A 372 -4.90 0.54 -4.13
CA LEU A 372 -4.01 -0.53 -4.60
C LEU A 372 -4.04 -0.68 -6.13
N VAL A 373 -5.22 -0.69 -6.75
CA VAL A 373 -5.38 -0.73 -8.21
C VAL A 373 -4.68 0.45 -8.88
N THR A 374 -4.88 1.65 -8.33
CA THR A 374 -4.27 2.88 -8.85
C THR A 374 -2.75 2.86 -8.74
N ILE A 375 -2.19 2.44 -7.60
CA ILE A 375 -0.74 2.33 -7.41
C ILE A 375 -0.14 1.25 -8.31
N SER A 376 -0.79 0.08 -8.41
CA SER A 376 -0.36 -1.02 -9.28
C SER A 376 -0.27 -0.58 -10.74
N ALA A 377 -1.32 0.09 -11.23
CA ALA A 377 -1.37 0.65 -12.59
C ALA A 377 -0.31 1.74 -12.80
N ALA A 378 -0.17 2.68 -11.85
CA ALA A 378 0.81 3.76 -11.96
C ALA A 378 2.26 3.25 -12.01
N ARG A 379 2.56 2.15 -11.32
CA ARG A 379 3.90 1.53 -11.29
C ARG A 379 4.15 0.50 -12.39
N GLY A 380 3.09 -0.03 -13.02
CA GLY A 380 3.18 -1.21 -13.88
C GLY A 380 3.82 -2.41 -13.15
N SER A 381 3.48 -2.59 -11.87
CA SER A 381 4.08 -3.64 -11.03
C SER A 381 3.39 -4.99 -11.26
N LYS A 382 4.17 -6.04 -11.53
CA LYS A 382 3.63 -7.39 -11.71
C LYS A 382 3.20 -7.99 -10.37
N GLU A 383 3.98 -7.71 -9.32
CA GLU A 383 3.74 -8.18 -7.97
C GLU A 383 2.44 -7.59 -7.41
N LEU A 384 2.25 -6.26 -7.53
CA LEU A 384 0.99 -5.62 -7.13
C LEU A 384 -0.16 -5.99 -8.07
N GLY A 385 0.12 -6.23 -9.35
CA GLY A 385 -0.87 -6.74 -10.32
C GLY A 385 -1.45 -8.08 -9.91
N LEU A 386 -0.60 -9.02 -9.46
CA LEU A 386 -1.03 -10.31 -8.94
C LEU A 386 -1.88 -10.17 -7.67
N LEU A 387 -1.49 -9.28 -6.74
CA LEU A 387 -2.29 -9.01 -5.55
C LEU A 387 -3.67 -8.44 -5.91
N VAL A 388 -3.74 -7.53 -6.89
CA VAL A 388 -5.01 -6.99 -7.39
C VAL A 388 -5.89 -8.08 -8.00
N ALA A 389 -5.31 -8.99 -8.78
CA ALA A 389 -6.04 -10.11 -9.36
C ALA A 389 -6.64 -11.02 -8.27
N ASN A 390 -5.82 -11.41 -7.29
CA ASN A 390 -6.25 -12.28 -6.19
C ASN A 390 -7.36 -11.63 -5.33
N GLU A 391 -7.32 -10.32 -5.09
CA GLU A 391 -8.43 -9.65 -4.40
C GLU A 391 -9.72 -9.60 -5.26
N ARG A 392 -9.63 -9.47 -6.58
CA ARG A 392 -10.80 -9.56 -7.47
C ARG A 392 -11.44 -10.93 -7.45
N GLU A 393 -10.64 -12.00 -7.44
CA GLU A 393 -11.17 -13.37 -7.32
C GLU A 393 -11.89 -13.61 -5.99
N ARG A 394 -11.47 -12.91 -4.94
CA ARG A 394 -12.16 -12.91 -3.63
C ARG A 394 -13.47 -12.14 -3.66
N GLY A 395 -13.84 -11.53 -4.80
CA GLY A 395 -15.07 -10.75 -4.99
C GLY A 395 -14.89 -9.25 -4.75
N MET A 396 -13.65 -8.74 -4.60
CA MET A 396 -13.42 -7.30 -4.46
C MET A 396 -13.57 -6.58 -5.79
N VAL A 397 -14.40 -5.55 -5.80
CA VAL A 397 -14.67 -4.75 -6.99
C VAL A 397 -14.24 -3.31 -6.77
N ALA A 398 -13.46 -2.79 -7.72
CA ALA A 398 -13.03 -1.39 -7.71
C ALA A 398 -14.22 -0.46 -8.04
N THR A 399 -14.29 0.72 -7.43
CA THR A 399 -15.38 1.68 -7.64
C THR A 399 -15.49 2.10 -9.11
N GLY A 400 -14.37 2.16 -9.83
CA GLY A 400 -14.35 2.43 -11.27
C GLY A 400 -15.07 1.36 -12.10
N ALA A 401 -14.91 0.09 -11.73
CA ALA A 401 -15.58 -1.02 -12.41
C ALA A 401 -17.09 -1.01 -12.13
N ILE A 402 -17.49 -0.74 -10.88
CA ILE A 402 -18.89 -0.58 -10.48
C ILE A 402 -19.54 0.54 -11.31
N ARG A 403 -18.89 1.71 -11.37
CA ARG A 403 -19.39 2.85 -12.15
C ARG A 403 -19.57 2.50 -13.63
N SER A 404 -18.60 1.81 -14.22
CA SER A 404 -18.67 1.35 -15.60
C SER A 404 -19.84 0.40 -15.83
N ALA A 405 -20.02 -0.58 -14.95
CA ALA A 405 -21.11 -1.54 -15.02
C ALA A 405 -22.49 -0.87 -14.87
N CYS A 406 -22.62 0.11 -13.97
CA CYS A 406 -23.85 0.89 -13.83
C CYS A 406 -24.18 1.68 -15.10
N VAL A 407 -23.19 2.34 -15.70
CA VAL A 407 -23.41 3.10 -16.94
C VAL A 407 -23.81 2.16 -18.08
N ALA A 408 -23.21 0.97 -18.17
CA ALA A 408 -23.55 0.00 -19.21
C ALA A 408 -24.99 -0.51 -19.10
N LEU A 409 -25.47 -0.81 -17.89
CA LEU A 409 -26.82 -1.37 -17.68
C LEU A 409 -27.90 -0.28 -17.61
N PHE A 410 -27.68 0.77 -16.82
CA PHE A 410 -28.67 1.81 -16.53
C PHE A 410 -28.53 3.07 -17.40
N GLY A 411 -27.47 3.19 -18.20
CA GLY A 411 -27.20 4.37 -19.04
C GLY A 411 -26.71 5.61 -18.27
N GLN A 412 -26.67 5.55 -16.94
CA GLN A 412 -26.20 6.63 -16.06
C GLN A 412 -25.43 6.06 -14.85
N PRO A 413 -24.47 6.82 -14.30
CA PRO A 413 -23.81 6.43 -13.07
C PRO A 413 -24.83 6.40 -11.92
N GLN A 414 -24.78 5.34 -11.11
CA GLN A 414 -25.62 5.18 -9.93
C GLN A 414 -24.85 5.59 -8.68
N SER A 415 -25.53 6.29 -7.77
CA SER A 415 -24.92 6.86 -6.56
C SER A 415 -24.49 5.78 -5.56
N GLU A 416 -25.33 4.75 -5.37
CA GLU A 416 -25.07 3.63 -4.45
C GLU A 416 -25.67 2.34 -5.03
N VAL A 417 -24.83 1.44 -5.53
CA VAL A 417 -25.27 0.13 -6.08
C VAL A 417 -25.94 -0.75 -5.03
N ASP A 418 -25.59 -0.55 -3.77
CA ASP A 418 -26.18 -1.28 -2.66
C ASP A 418 -27.68 -0.97 -2.49
N THR A 419 -28.14 0.21 -2.94
CA THR A 419 -29.57 0.62 -2.88
C THR A 419 -30.44 0.03 -3.99
N ILE A 420 -29.84 -0.45 -5.08
CA ILE A 420 -30.58 -1.02 -6.21
C ILE A 420 -30.87 -2.47 -5.90
N ASP A 421 -32.14 -2.86 -5.94
CA ASP A 421 -32.54 -4.24 -5.69
C ASP A 421 -31.98 -5.20 -6.75
N SER A 422 -31.55 -6.39 -6.33
CA SER A 422 -30.92 -7.38 -7.21
C SER A 422 -31.84 -7.87 -8.33
N ASP A 423 -33.16 -7.93 -8.10
CA ASP A 423 -34.12 -8.30 -9.13
C ASP A 423 -34.25 -7.20 -10.17
N THR A 424 -34.18 -5.93 -9.74
CA THR A 424 -34.13 -4.78 -10.67
C THR A 424 -32.88 -4.83 -11.55
N VAL A 425 -31.71 -5.17 -10.99
CA VAL A 425 -30.48 -5.34 -11.78
C VAL A 425 -30.65 -6.43 -12.84
N ARG A 426 -31.28 -7.56 -12.47
CA ARG A 426 -31.55 -8.68 -13.37
C ARG A 426 -32.52 -8.30 -14.50
N GLU A 427 -33.60 -7.60 -14.18
CA GLU A 427 -34.61 -7.15 -15.15
C GLU A 427 -34.02 -6.18 -16.18
N VAL A 428 -33.24 -5.20 -15.73
CA VAL A 428 -32.57 -4.24 -16.62
C VAL A 428 -31.57 -4.94 -17.53
N PHE A 429 -30.80 -5.89 -17.00
CA PHE A 429 -29.90 -6.71 -17.80
C PHE A 429 -30.66 -7.48 -18.90
N LEU A 430 -31.76 -8.16 -18.55
CA LEU A 430 -32.56 -8.90 -19.52
C LEU A 430 -33.13 -8.00 -20.63
N ALA A 431 -33.60 -6.81 -20.28
CA ALA A 431 -34.06 -5.82 -21.25
C ALA A 431 -32.94 -5.41 -22.22
N ARG A 432 -31.74 -5.10 -21.70
CA ARG A 432 -30.57 -4.71 -22.52
C ARG A 432 -30.06 -5.82 -23.43
N VAL A 433 -30.06 -7.06 -22.94
CA VAL A 433 -29.66 -8.23 -23.75
C VAL A 433 -30.68 -8.49 -24.87
N ALA A 434 -31.97 -8.25 -24.63
CA ALA A 434 -33.00 -8.39 -25.64
C ALA A 434 -32.94 -7.30 -26.73
N GLU A 435 -32.43 -6.11 -26.42
CA GLU A 435 -32.27 -4.99 -27.35
C GLU A 435 -31.12 -5.18 -28.37
N THR A 436 -30.18 -6.09 -28.11
CA THR A 436 -28.98 -6.27 -28.93
C THR A 436 -28.82 -7.69 -29.45
N SER A 437 -28.70 -7.82 -30.77
CA SER A 437 -28.44 -9.11 -31.42
C SER A 437 -26.95 -9.45 -31.48
N ALA A 438 -26.05 -8.51 -31.18
CA ALA A 438 -24.60 -8.74 -31.24
C ALA A 438 -24.13 -9.58 -30.04
N SER A 439 -23.64 -10.79 -30.31
CA SER A 439 -23.13 -11.72 -29.28
C SER A 439 -22.07 -11.06 -28.38
N LYS A 440 -21.17 -10.27 -28.98
CA LYS A 440 -20.16 -9.48 -28.27
C LYS A 440 -20.73 -8.53 -27.21
N VAL A 441 -21.77 -7.78 -27.54
CA VAL A 441 -22.38 -6.81 -26.61
C VAL A 441 -23.11 -7.54 -25.48
N ARG A 442 -23.72 -8.70 -25.77
CA ARG A 442 -24.36 -9.55 -24.76
C ARG A 442 -23.34 -10.10 -23.76
N MET A 443 -22.16 -10.49 -24.22
CA MET A 443 -21.05 -10.93 -23.35
C MET A 443 -20.52 -9.79 -22.47
N GLU A 444 -20.28 -8.60 -23.05
CA GLU A 444 -19.85 -7.42 -22.28
C GLU A 444 -20.89 -7.03 -21.19
N LEU A 445 -22.19 -7.12 -21.50
CA LEU A 445 -23.26 -6.89 -20.52
C LEU A 445 -23.26 -7.96 -19.42
N ALA A 446 -22.96 -9.23 -19.73
CA ALA A 446 -22.90 -10.30 -18.76
C ALA A 446 -21.70 -10.15 -17.81
N GLU A 447 -20.56 -9.66 -18.31
CA GLU A 447 -19.42 -9.27 -17.45
C GLU A 447 -19.78 -8.12 -16.51
N HIS A 448 -20.47 -7.09 -17.01
CA HIS A 448 -20.95 -5.99 -16.16
C HIS A 448 -21.96 -6.46 -15.11
N LEU A 449 -22.81 -7.44 -15.43
CA LEU A 449 -23.71 -8.07 -14.47
C LEU A 449 -22.92 -8.80 -13.38
N ALA A 450 -21.89 -9.56 -13.75
CA ALA A 450 -21.02 -10.25 -12.79
C ALA A 450 -20.32 -9.27 -11.83
N VAL A 451 -19.84 -8.13 -12.35
CA VAL A 451 -19.25 -7.04 -11.55
C VAL A 451 -20.25 -6.47 -10.53
N LEU A 452 -21.50 -6.24 -10.92
CA LEU A 452 -22.53 -5.77 -9.98
C LEU A 452 -22.91 -6.83 -8.96
N ALA A 453 -22.98 -8.10 -9.36
CA ALA A 453 -23.26 -9.20 -8.46
C ALA A 453 -22.19 -9.34 -7.36
N ASP A 454 -20.91 -9.26 -7.75
CA ASP A 454 -19.79 -9.27 -6.82
C ASP A 454 -19.81 -8.03 -5.90
N ALA A 455 -20.08 -6.84 -6.45
CA ALA A 455 -20.19 -5.61 -5.66
C ALA A 455 -21.29 -5.70 -4.59
N LYS A 456 -22.44 -6.30 -4.93
CA LYS A 456 -23.57 -6.49 -4.01
C LYS A 456 -23.41 -7.68 -3.06
N GLN A 457 -22.38 -8.50 -3.24
CA GLN A 457 -22.19 -9.77 -2.51
C GLN A 457 -23.41 -10.70 -2.65
N ASP A 458 -24.08 -10.67 -3.81
CA ASP A 458 -25.27 -11.48 -4.07
C ASP A 458 -24.90 -12.77 -4.80
N VAL A 459 -24.88 -13.87 -4.05
CA VAL A 459 -24.53 -15.21 -4.54
C VAL A 459 -25.49 -15.70 -5.64
N ALA A 460 -26.77 -15.36 -5.54
CA ALA A 460 -27.78 -15.81 -6.50
C ALA A 460 -27.65 -15.03 -7.81
N LEU A 461 -27.44 -13.71 -7.74
CA LEU A 461 -27.18 -12.87 -8.91
C LEU A 461 -25.86 -13.24 -9.58
N LYS A 462 -24.84 -13.62 -8.79
CA LYS A 462 -23.54 -14.05 -9.31
C LYS A 462 -23.64 -15.37 -10.05
N ALA A 463 -24.27 -16.38 -9.44
CA ALA A 463 -24.51 -17.67 -10.09
C ALA A 463 -25.34 -17.51 -11.38
N TYR A 464 -26.32 -16.60 -11.37
CA TYR A 464 -27.07 -16.26 -12.57
C TYR A 464 -26.18 -15.62 -13.66
N ALA A 465 -25.34 -14.64 -13.31
CA ALA A 465 -24.43 -14.01 -14.25
C ALA A 465 -23.46 -15.01 -14.89
N ASP A 466 -22.88 -15.91 -14.09
CA ASP A 466 -21.94 -16.93 -14.55
C ASP A 466 -22.62 -17.93 -15.50
N ASN A 467 -23.85 -18.37 -15.18
CA ASN A 467 -24.64 -19.26 -16.05
C ASN A 467 -24.99 -18.60 -17.39
N VAL A 468 -25.36 -17.32 -17.36
CA VAL A 468 -25.68 -16.56 -18.58
C VAL A 468 -24.42 -16.35 -19.41
N LEU A 469 -23.30 -15.99 -18.79
CA LEU A 469 -22.02 -15.82 -19.49
C LEU A 469 -21.61 -17.13 -20.18
N SER A 470 -21.66 -18.26 -19.47
CA SER A 470 -21.35 -19.58 -20.04
C SER A 470 -22.29 -19.96 -21.20
N SER A 471 -23.58 -19.65 -21.09
CA SER A 471 -24.56 -19.91 -22.16
C SER A 471 -24.32 -19.04 -23.40
N LEU A 472 -23.93 -17.78 -23.20
CA LEU A 472 -23.59 -16.85 -24.27
C LEU A 472 -22.25 -17.22 -24.94
N GLU A 473 -21.24 -17.63 -24.17
CA GLU A 473 -19.97 -18.15 -24.69
C GLU A 473 -20.23 -19.37 -25.57
N THR A 474 -21.02 -20.33 -25.10
CA THR A 474 -21.39 -21.54 -25.87
C THR A 474 -22.12 -21.18 -27.18
N SER A 475 -23.02 -20.19 -27.13
CA SER A 475 -23.74 -19.72 -28.33
C SER A 475 -22.81 -18.99 -29.30
N ALA A 476 -21.85 -18.21 -28.80
CA ALA A 476 -20.87 -17.49 -29.60
C ALA A 476 -19.86 -18.43 -30.27
N GLU A 477 -19.46 -19.52 -29.62
CA GLU A 477 -18.57 -20.54 -30.20
C GLU A 477 -19.21 -21.22 -31.42
N ILE A 478 -20.52 -21.46 -31.38
CA ILE A 478 -21.31 -22.03 -32.47
C ILE A 478 -21.41 -21.04 -33.64
N GLU A 479 -21.62 -19.75 -33.37
CA GLU A 479 -21.76 -18.70 -34.38
C GLU A 479 -20.41 -18.27 -35.02
N MET A 480 -19.32 -18.28 -34.26
CA MET A 480 -18.01 -17.72 -34.68
C MET A 480 -16.98 -18.78 -35.13
N GLY A 481 -17.37 -20.05 -35.27
CA GLY A 481 -16.53 -21.07 -35.92
C GLY A 481 -15.39 -21.63 -35.06
N GLY A 482 -15.60 -21.76 -33.74
CA GLY A 482 -14.69 -22.47 -32.84
C GLY A 482 -14.06 -21.63 -31.72
N ALA A 483 -13.45 -22.32 -30.75
CA ALA A 483 -12.94 -21.78 -29.50
C ALA A 483 -11.84 -20.71 -29.65
N GLU A 484 -11.11 -20.68 -30.78
CA GLU A 484 -10.03 -19.71 -31.04
C GLU A 484 -10.54 -18.26 -31.16
N GLY A 485 -11.75 -18.06 -31.71
CA GLY A 485 -12.36 -16.73 -31.84
C GLY A 485 -12.79 -16.11 -30.50
N VAL A 486 -13.20 -16.95 -29.55
CA VAL A 486 -13.56 -16.55 -28.17
C VAL A 486 -12.31 -16.38 -27.30
N ALA A 487 -11.27 -17.20 -27.52
CA ALA A 487 -9.98 -17.10 -26.83
C ALA A 487 -9.17 -15.86 -27.22
N ALA A 488 -9.20 -15.42 -28.48
CA ALA A 488 -8.56 -14.19 -28.95
C ALA A 488 -9.10 -12.92 -28.25
N TRP A 489 -10.35 -12.96 -27.77
CA TRP A 489 -10.95 -11.88 -26.97
C TRP A 489 -10.57 -11.96 -25.48
N LYS A 490 -10.40 -13.17 -24.91
CA LYS A 490 -9.88 -13.38 -23.54
C LYS A 490 -8.46 -12.86 -23.31
N GLY A 491 -7.69 -12.59 -24.37
CA GLY A 491 -6.32 -12.04 -24.32
C GLY A 491 -6.13 -10.64 -23.69
N LYS A 492 -7.13 -10.12 -22.97
CA LYS A 492 -7.04 -8.90 -22.14
C LYS A 492 -7.19 -9.15 -20.62
N VAL A 493 -7.32 -10.39 -20.17
CA VAL A 493 -7.42 -10.76 -18.74
C VAL A 493 -6.43 -11.89 -18.44
N ASP A 494 -5.50 -11.65 -17.52
CA ASP A 494 -4.41 -12.59 -17.15
C ASP A 494 -4.98 -13.89 -16.53
N THR A 495 -4.63 -15.03 -17.10
CA THR A 495 -5.20 -16.37 -16.84
C THR A 495 -4.39 -17.22 -15.84
N TRP A 496 -3.64 -16.59 -14.95
CA TRP A 496 -2.72 -17.30 -14.04
C TRP A 496 -3.36 -17.92 -12.79
N GLU A 497 -4.66 -17.71 -12.55
CA GLU A 497 -5.33 -18.10 -11.29
C GLU A 497 -6.12 -19.43 -11.35
N GLN A 498 -6.00 -20.21 -12.43
CA GLN A 498 -6.75 -21.47 -12.60
C GLN A 498 -5.97 -22.77 -12.28
N LEU A 499 -4.80 -22.70 -11.63
CA LEU A 499 -3.97 -23.89 -11.36
C LEU A 499 -4.32 -24.57 -10.01
N PRO A 500 -4.35 -25.92 -9.93
CA PRO A 500 -4.89 -26.67 -8.80
C PRO A 500 -3.89 -26.86 -7.63
N VAL A 501 -4.39 -27.42 -6.52
CA VAL A 501 -3.60 -27.85 -5.34
C VAL A 501 -2.57 -28.92 -5.72
N GLY A 502 -1.41 -28.94 -5.04
CA GLY A 502 -0.30 -29.85 -5.35
C GLY A 502 -0.60 -31.33 -5.07
N LEU A 503 0.07 -32.23 -5.81
CA LEU A 503 0.01 -33.68 -5.61
C LEU A 503 1.07 -34.15 -4.60
N LYS A 504 0.70 -35.05 -3.69
CA LYS A 504 1.62 -35.65 -2.72
C LYS A 504 2.61 -36.57 -3.44
N ASN A 505 3.90 -36.37 -3.21
CA ASN A 505 4.92 -37.30 -3.69
C ASN A 505 4.84 -38.61 -2.86
N ILE A 506 4.76 -39.76 -3.54
CA ILE A 506 4.64 -41.09 -2.91
C ILE A 506 5.94 -41.91 -3.03
N GLY A 507 7.07 -41.25 -3.28
CA GLY A 507 8.41 -41.84 -3.36
C GLY A 507 8.97 -41.76 -4.78
N ASN A 508 9.85 -40.77 -5.05
CA ASN A 508 10.43 -40.48 -6.37
C ASN A 508 9.42 -40.22 -7.52
N THR A 509 8.14 -39.95 -7.23
CA THR A 509 7.09 -39.75 -8.25
C THR A 509 6.88 -38.27 -8.62
N CYS A 510 7.84 -37.38 -8.40
CA CYS A 510 7.65 -35.95 -8.70
C CYS A 510 7.45 -35.68 -10.19
N TYR A 511 8.08 -36.48 -11.06
CA TYR A 511 7.89 -36.42 -12.51
C TYR A 511 6.45 -36.78 -12.92
N LEU A 512 5.92 -37.85 -12.32
CA LEU A 512 4.53 -38.27 -12.48
C LEU A 512 3.57 -37.18 -12.03
N ASN A 513 3.83 -36.58 -10.86
CA ASN A 513 3.02 -35.49 -10.33
C ASN A 513 3.02 -34.28 -11.27
N SER A 514 4.15 -33.92 -11.87
CA SER A 514 4.21 -32.82 -12.85
C SER A 514 3.42 -33.14 -14.14
N ILE A 515 3.45 -34.38 -14.63
CA ILE A 515 2.70 -34.79 -15.82
C ILE A 515 1.19 -34.76 -15.56
N LEU A 516 0.74 -35.29 -14.42
CA LEU A 516 -0.69 -35.29 -14.06
C LEU A 516 -1.25 -33.87 -13.90
N GLN A 517 -0.45 -32.96 -13.33
CA GLN A 517 -0.78 -31.53 -13.22
C GLN A 517 -0.78 -30.83 -14.57
N CYS A 518 0.15 -31.17 -15.46
CA CYS A 518 0.17 -30.69 -16.85
C CYS A 518 -1.10 -31.12 -17.60
N LEU A 519 -1.48 -32.39 -17.54
CA LEU A 519 -2.71 -32.90 -18.15
C LEU A 519 -3.96 -32.21 -17.60
N PHE A 520 -4.01 -31.94 -16.29
CA PHE A 520 -5.11 -31.19 -15.68
C PHE A 520 -5.20 -29.73 -16.17
N SER A 521 -4.08 -29.12 -16.54
CA SER A 521 -4.04 -27.75 -17.06
C SER A 521 -4.55 -27.62 -18.51
N ILE A 522 -4.55 -28.71 -19.28
CA ILE A 522 -5.03 -28.73 -20.66
C ILE A 522 -6.56 -28.84 -20.67
N LEU A 523 -7.24 -27.71 -20.89
CA LEU A 523 -8.70 -27.58 -20.79
C LEU A 523 -9.50 -28.66 -21.55
N PRO A 524 -9.22 -28.96 -22.83
CA PRO A 524 -9.97 -30.00 -23.56
C PRO A 524 -9.80 -31.40 -22.95
N ILE A 525 -8.59 -31.73 -22.48
CA ILE A 525 -8.31 -33.02 -21.84
C ILE A 525 -9.02 -33.10 -20.49
N ARG A 526 -8.96 -32.04 -19.68
CA ARG A 526 -9.66 -31.97 -18.39
C ARG A 526 -11.17 -32.14 -18.54
N ALA A 527 -11.78 -31.42 -19.48
CA ALA A 527 -13.22 -31.52 -19.73
C ALA A 527 -13.62 -32.93 -20.17
N ALA A 528 -12.88 -33.53 -21.10
CA ALA A 528 -13.14 -34.89 -21.57
C ALA A 528 -12.99 -35.94 -20.47
N VAL A 529 -11.97 -35.84 -19.62
CA VAL A 529 -11.78 -36.79 -18.51
C VAL A 529 -12.92 -36.67 -17.49
N LEU A 530 -13.37 -35.44 -17.17
CA LEU A 530 -14.48 -35.22 -16.24
C LEU A 530 -15.84 -35.68 -16.80
N SER A 531 -16.02 -35.72 -18.12
CA SER A 531 -17.25 -36.24 -18.76
C SER A 531 -17.32 -37.78 -18.85
N TYR A 532 -16.30 -38.51 -18.38
CA TYR A 532 -16.34 -39.98 -18.32
C TYR A 532 -17.59 -40.48 -17.56
N GLY A 533 -18.36 -41.38 -18.17
CA GLY A 533 -19.68 -41.81 -17.73
C GLY A 533 -20.82 -41.36 -18.65
N ASP A 534 -20.56 -40.53 -19.66
CA ASP A 534 -21.56 -40.03 -20.60
C ASP A 534 -21.85 -40.97 -21.79
N ASN A 535 -21.09 -42.07 -21.92
CA ASN A 535 -21.11 -43.03 -23.03
C ASN A 535 -20.93 -42.40 -24.43
N LYS A 536 -20.40 -41.17 -24.50
CA LYS A 536 -20.18 -40.42 -25.75
C LYS A 536 -18.72 -40.05 -25.95
N THR A 537 -18.07 -39.59 -24.89
CA THR A 537 -16.70 -39.08 -24.93
C THR A 537 -15.68 -40.23 -25.02
N TRP A 538 -15.93 -41.34 -24.32
CA TRP A 538 -15.04 -42.49 -24.24
C TRP A 538 -15.72 -43.78 -24.70
N ASN A 539 -14.92 -44.80 -25.03
CA ASN A 539 -15.36 -46.10 -25.54
C ASN A 539 -15.91 -47.01 -24.43
N GLU A 540 -16.79 -46.51 -23.58
CA GLU A 540 -17.31 -47.23 -22.40
C GLU A 540 -18.05 -48.53 -22.76
N GLU A 541 -18.55 -48.63 -24.00
CA GLU A 541 -19.18 -49.83 -24.56
C GLU A 541 -18.18 -50.89 -25.09
N LEU A 542 -16.87 -50.67 -24.98
CA LEU A 542 -15.82 -51.57 -25.44
C LEU A 542 -15.93 -51.96 -26.93
N ARG A 543 -16.33 -51.00 -27.77
CA ARG A 543 -16.45 -51.20 -29.22
C ARG A 543 -15.08 -51.45 -29.83
N LEU A 544 -14.95 -52.53 -30.58
CA LEU A 544 -13.73 -52.88 -31.32
C LEU A 544 -13.64 -52.08 -32.62
N GLY A 545 -12.43 -51.89 -33.14
CA GLY A 545 -12.19 -51.21 -34.42
C GLY A 545 -11.17 -50.06 -34.39
N ARG A 546 -10.65 -49.71 -33.21
CA ARG A 546 -9.57 -48.72 -33.07
C ARG A 546 -8.20 -49.39 -33.30
N ASN A 547 -7.36 -48.75 -34.10
CA ASN A 547 -6.01 -49.19 -34.43
C ASN A 547 -4.97 -48.39 -33.64
N ASP A 548 -3.95 -49.06 -33.12
CA ASP A 548 -2.78 -48.45 -32.49
C ASP A 548 -1.51 -48.99 -33.18
N GLY A 549 -0.84 -48.15 -33.97
CA GLY A 549 0.42 -48.51 -34.66
C GLY A 549 0.33 -49.68 -35.65
N GLY A 550 -0.82 -49.92 -36.27
CA GLY A 550 -1.02 -50.99 -37.26
C GLY A 550 -1.66 -52.27 -36.72
N ARG A 551 -2.01 -52.32 -35.42
CA ARG A 551 -2.73 -53.43 -34.77
C ARG A 551 -4.06 -52.98 -34.19
N LEU A 552 -5.09 -53.81 -34.35
CA LEU A 552 -6.38 -53.64 -33.68
C LEU A 552 -6.25 -53.85 -32.16
N LEU A 553 -6.80 -52.90 -31.39
CA LEU A 553 -6.83 -53.00 -29.93
C LEU A 553 -7.77 -54.13 -29.48
N THR A 554 -7.32 -54.91 -28.50
CA THR A 554 -8.13 -55.95 -27.84
C THR A 554 -9.13 -55.34 -26.85
N ARG A 555 -10.16 -56.09 -26.46
CA ARG A 555 -11.14 -55.61 -25.46
C ARG A 555 -10.46 -55.37 -24.11
N GLU A 556 -9.47 -56.18 -23.79
CA GLU A 556 -8.68 -56.09 -22.57
C GLU A 556 -7.88 -54.79 -22.53
N GLU A 557 -7.24 -54.40 -23.64
CA GLU A 557 -6.49 -53.15 -23.75
C GLU A 557 -7.38 -51.90 -23.68
N ILE A 558 -8.57 -51.96 -24.30
CA ILE A 558 -9.56 -50.86 -24.20
C ILE A 558 -10.08 -50.77 -22.76
N SER A 559 -10.34 -51.90 -22.12
CA SER A 559 -10.77 -51.93 -20.71
C SER A 559 -9.69 -51.34 -19.78
N GLU A 560 -8.42 -51.66 -20.02
CA GLU A 560 -7.29 -51.09 -19.27
C GLU A 560 -7.18 -49.57 -19.47
N ALA A 561 -7.35 -49.10 -20.70
CA ALA A 561 -7.35 -47.67 -21.03
C ALA A 561 -8.53 -46.91 -20.38
N LEU A 562 -9.73 -47.49 -20.35
CA LEU A 562 -10.89 -46.87 -19.69
C LEU A 562 -10.73 -46.84 -18.17
N LYS A 563 -10.14 -47.89 -17.57
CA LYS A 563 -9.78 -47.88 -16.15
C LYS A 563 -8.83 -46.72 -15.84
N PHE A 564 -7.85 -46.46 -16.71
CA PHE A 564 -6.98 -45.30 -16.56
C PHE A 564 -7.75 -43.97 -16.57
N VAL A 565 -8.64 -43.75 -17.55
CA VAL A 565 -9.48 -42.54 -17.61
C VAL A 565 -10.34 -42.39 -16.36
N GLN A 566 -10.93 -43.49 -15.87
CA GLN A 566 -11.73 -43.49 -14.65
C GLN A 566 -10.91 -43.08 -13.42
N ARG A 567 -9.68 -43.60 -13.26
CA ARG A 567 -8.80 -43.20 -12.15
C ARG A 567 -8.36 -41.75 -12.27
N LEU A 568 -8.08 -41.28 -13.48
CA LEU A 568 -7.72 -39.89 -13.75
C LEU A 568 -8.88 -38.94 -13.45
N LYS A 569 -10.12 -39.32 -13.77
CA LYS A 569 -11.34 -38.60 -13.38
C LYS A 569 -11.45 -38.49 -11.86
N ASN A 570 -11.32 -39.59 -11.14
CA ASN A 570 -11.38 -39.58 -9.67
C ASN A 570 -10.30 -38.66 -9.07
N LEU A 571 -9.08 -38.65 -9.65
CA LEU A 571 -8.02 -37.73 -9.25
C LEU A 571 -8.39 -36.26 -9.54
N PHE A 572 -8.97 -35.96 -10.71
CA PHE A 572 -9.37 -34.61 -11.09
C PHE A 572 -10.53 -34.11 -10.22
N GLU A 573 -11.52 -34.94 -9.93
CA GLU A 573 -12.60 -34.65 -8.99
C GLU A 573 -12.08 -34.43 -7.57
N ALA A 574 -11.09 -35.21 -7.12
CA ALA A 574 -10.42 -35.00 -5.84
C ALA A 574 -9.63 -33.69 -5.79
N LEU A 575 -8.91 -33.33 -6.86
CA LEU A 575 -8.20 -32.04 -6.98
C LEU A 575 -9.18 -30.85 -6.94
N VAL A 576 -10.35 -30.99 -7.56
CA VAL A 576 -11.41 -29.97 -7.55
C VAL A 576 -12.08 -29.89 -6.17
N THR A 577 -12.41 -31.03 -5.55
CA THR A 577 -13.11 -31.11 -4.26
C THR A 577 -12.23 -30.68 -3.09
N GLN A 578 -10.95 -31.11 -3.04
CA GLN A 578 -10.02 -30.74 -1.98
C GLN A 578 -9.67 -29.24 -2.02
N ARG A 579 -9.78 -28.58 -3.19
CA ARG A 579 -9.73 -27.11 -3.29
C ARG A 579 -10.87 -26.45 -2.51
N VAL A 580 -12.09 -26.98 -2.63
CA VAL A 580 -13.30 -26.47 -1.95
C VAL A 580 -13.23 -26.72 -0.43
N GLU A 581 -12.73 -27.88 0.00
CA GLU A 581 -12.62 -28.24 1.41
C GLU A 581 -11.43 -27.57 2.13
N SER A 582 -10.27 -27.45 1.47
CA SER A 582 -9.11 -26.73 2.03
C SER A 582 -9.40 -25.24 2.18
N TRP A 583 -10.19 -24.67 1.27
CA TRP A 583 -10.76 -23.33 1.39
C TRP A 583 -11.68 -23.18 2.62
N ALA A 584 -12.58 -24.15 2.86
CA ALA A 584 -13.48 -24.14 4.01
C ALA A 584 -12.75 -24.35 5.36
N ALA A 585 -11.78 -25.28 5.42
CA ALA A 585 -11.06 -25.62 6.65
C ALA A 585 -10.06 -24.54 7.10
N LYS A 586 -9.48 -23.77 6.16
CA LYS A 586 -8.58 -22.65 6.45
C LYS A 586 -9.31 -21.47 7.12
N ARG A 587 -10.64 -21.36 6.91
CA ARG A 587 -11.52 -20.34 7.49
C ARG A 587 -11.99 -20.67 8.92
N VAL A 588 -12.05 -21.96 9.29
CA VAL A 588 -12.44 -22.42 10.64
C VAL A 588 -11.27 -22.41 11.63
N ARG A 589 -10.02 -22.57 11.16
CA ARG A 589 -8.83 -22.53 12.03
C ARG A 589 -8.44 -21.13 12.51
N THR A 590 -8.94 -20.07 11.88
CA THR A 590 -8.67 -18.68 12.28
C THR A 590 -9.67 -18.14 13.32
N SER A 591 -10.70 -18.90 13.69
CA SER A 591 -11.76 -18.45 14.61
C SER A 591 -11.80 -19.18 15.96
N SER A 592 -10.97 -20.19 16.22
CA SER A 592 -10.94 -20.87 17.53
C SER A 592 -9.52 -21.28 17.96
N GLY A 593 -8.97 -20.54 18.92
CA GLY A 593 -7.69 -20.86 19.58
C GLY A 593 -7.81 -21.98 20.61
N HIS A 594 -8.14 -23.21 20.20
CA HIS A 594 -8.17 -24.36 21.11
C HIS A 594 -7.09 -25.40 20.76
N PRO A 595 -6.20 -25.77 21.70
CA PRO A 595 -5.24 -26.85 21.51
C PRO A 595 -5.96 -28.16 21.83
N LEU A 596 -6.38 -28.90 20.80
CA LEU A 596 -6.62 -30.36 20.77
C LEU A 596 -7.46 -30.70 19.53
N ALA A 597 -6.84 -30.63 18.34
CA ALA A 597 -7.33 -31.29 17.13
C ALA A 597 -6.13 -31.73 16.28
N SER A 598 -5.34 -32.65 16.84
CA SER A 598 -4.31 -33.38 16.12
C SER A 598 -4.96 -34.43 15.22
N THR A 599 -5.37 -34.02 14.01
CA THR A 599 -5.29 -34.86 12.80
C THR A 599 -5.25 -33.91 11.60
N ALA A 600 -4.08 -33.77 11.00
CA ALA A 600 -3.89 -32.99 9.79
C ALA A 600 -4.66 -33.63 8.62
N ALA A 601 -5.70 -32.95 8.12
CA ALA A 601 -6.17 -33.21 6.77
C ALA A 601 -5.02 -32.88 5.80
N PRO A 602 -4.61 -33.79 4.92
CA PRO A 602 -3.47 -33.57 4.04
C PRO A 602 -3.76 -32.37 3.11
N LEU A 603 -2.76 -31.52 2.89
CA LEU A 603 -2.81 -30.35 1.99
C LEU A 603 -2.62 -30.72 0.51
N ALA A 604 -2.52 -32.01 0.19
CA ALA A 604 -2.22 -32.52 -1.14
C ALA A 604 -3.02 -33.79 -1.42
N VAL A 605 -3.55 -33.92 -2.65
CA VAL A 605 -4.16 -35.16 -3.13
C VAL A 605 -3.02 -36.14 -3.43
N ALA A 606 -3.12 -37.40 -2.99
CA ALA A 606 -2.21 -38.44 -3.46
C ALA A 606 -2.84 -39.10 -4.69
N PRO A 607 -2.11 -39.25 -5.81
CA PRO A 607 -2.57 -40.12 -6.88
C PRO A 607 -2.75 -41.53 -6.31
N ASP A 608 -3.79 -42.23 -6.75
CA ASP A 608 -4.00 -43.60 -6.29
C ASP A 608 -2.85 -44.50 -6.76
N ARG A 609 -2.57 -45.57 -5.99
CA ARG A 609 -1.43 -46.45 -6.25
C ARG A 609 -1.57 -47.23 -7.56
N GLU A 610 -2.78 -47.59 -7.95
CA GLU A 610 -3.11 -48.24 -9.23
C GLU A 610 -2.93 -47.28 -10.41
N LEU A 611 -3.29 -46.00 -10.27
CA LEU A 611 -3.00 -44.95 -11.24
C LEU A 611 -1.49 -44.74 -11.41
N ALA A 612 -0.74 -44.74 -10.32
CA ALA A 612 0.71 -44.70 -10.36
C ALA A 612 1.27 -45.97 -11.03
N ASP A 613 0.82 -47.16 -10.65
CA ASP A 613 1.31 -48.44 -11.21
C ASP A 613 1.03 -48.55 -12.72
N MET A 614 -0.12 -48.06 -13.20
CA MET A 614 -0.47 -47.98 -14.63
C MET A 614 0.49 -47.10 -15.45
N LEU A 615 1.19 -46.17 -14.79
CA LEU A 615 2.15 -45.25 -15.39
C LEU A 615 3.62 -45.61 -15.07
N LEU A 616 3.86 -46.51 -14.11
CA LEU A 616 5.19 -46.90 -13.65
C LEU A 616 5.68 -48.25 -14.22
N LEU A 617 4.79 -49.11 -14.71
CA LEU A 617 5.13 -50.48 -15.12
C LEU A 617 4.71 -50.79 -16.56
N ARG A 618 5.57 -50.49 -17.54
CA ARG A 618 5.64 -51.26 -18.79
C ARG A 618 6.98 -51.10 -19.54
N VAL A 619 8.11 -51.31 -18.84
CA VAL A 619 9.38 -51.66 -19.50
C VAL A 619 9.60 -53.17 -19.34
N GLY A 620 9.62 -53.87 -20.49
CA GLY A 620 10.12 -55.22 -20.80
C GLY A 620 10.31 -56.29 -19.69
N SER A 621 9.60 -57.41 -19.85
CA SER A 621 10.00 -58.81 -19.62
C SER A 621 10.88 -59.18 -18.40
N SER A 622 10.31 -60.04 -17.54
CA SER A 622 10.97 -61.08 -16.74
C SER A 622 12.21 -60.67 -15.92
N THR A 623 12.02 -60.31 -14.65
CA THR A 623 12.80 -60.84 -13.50
C THR A 623 12.29 -60.27 -12.17
N SER A 624 12.15 -61.17 -11.19
CA SER A 624 12.07 -60.99 -9.72
C SER A 624 11.68 -59.63 -9.14
N THR A 625 10.47 -59.60 -8.59
CA THR A 625 10.02 -58.86 -7.41
C THR A 625 11.13 -58.71 -6.35
N THR A 626 11.64 -57.49 -6.12
CA THR A 626 11.86 -56.88 -4.77
C THR A 626 12.66 -55.56 -4.74
N GLN A 627 13.13 -54.98 -5.86
CA GLN A 627 14.02 -53.79 -5.77
C GLN A 627 13.83 -52.68 -6.84
N ALA A 628 12.62 -52.49 -7.37
CA ALA A 628 12.36 -51.48 -8.42
C ALA A 628 11.76 -50.14 -7.92
N SER A 629 11.47 -49.98 -6.62
CA SER A 629 10.68 -48.84 -6.13
C SER A 629 11.47 -47.53 -5.90
N SER A 630 12.63 -47.32 -6.53
CA SER A 630 13.43 -46.13 -6.25
C SER A 630 14.22 -45.52 -7.43
N GLN A 631 14.10 -46.01 -8.66
CA GLN A 631 14.70 -45.33 -9.82
C GLN A 631 13.70 -44.35 -10.45
N GLN A 632 14.15 -43.11 -10.66
CA GLN A 632 13.41 -42.06 -11.35
C GLN A 632 13.26 -42.45 -12.84
N GLN A 633 12.04 -42.50 -13.36
CA GLN A 633 11.79 -42.85 -14.77
C GLN A 633 11.86 -41.62 -15.69
N ASP A 634 11.98 -41.89 -16.99
CA ASP A 634 11.97 -40.87 -18.04
C ASP A 634 10.59 -40.20 -18.12
N VAL A 635 10.59 -38.86 -18.09
CA VAL A 635 9.39 -38.02 -18.20
C VAL A 635 8.74 -38.22 -19.57
N ASP A 636 9.55 -38.41 -20.62
CA ASP A 636 9.10 -38.55 -22.00
C ASP A 636 8.38 -39.89 -22.23
N GLU A 637 8.86 -40.97 -21.59
CA GLU A 637 8.19 -42.27 -21.63
C GLU A 637 6.86 -42.25 -20.87
N CYS A 638 6.85 -41.59 -19.70
CA CYS A 638 5.65 -41.47 -18.88
C CYS A 638 4.55 -40.64 -19.56
N ILE A 639 4.90 -39.53 -20.24
CA ILE A 639 3.90 -38.72 -20.96
C ILE A 639 3.40 -39.44 -22.22
N ALA A 640 4.27 -40.16 -22.94
CA ALA A 640 3.86 -40.97 -24.08
C ALA A 640 2.88 -42.09 -23.67
N GLN A 641 3.12 -42.74 -22.52
CA GLN A 641 2.22 -43.74 -21.96
C GLN A 641 0.87 -43.15 -21.54
N CYS A 642 0.86 -41.98 -20.90
CA CYS A 642 -0.37 -41.24 -20.57
C CYS A 642 -1.20 -40.94 -21.82
N VAL A 643 -0.59 -40.33 -22.84
CA VAL A 643 -1.28 -39.98 -24.09
C VAL A 643 -1.77 -41.22 -24.82
N GLY A 644 -0.97 -42.30 -24.86
CA GLY A 644 -1.36 -43.58 -25.45
C GLY A 644 -2.59 -44.19 -24.78
N LEU A 645 -2.65 -44.20 -23.44
CA LEU A 645 -3.82 -44.71 -22.71
C LEU A 645 -5.07 -43.85 -22.96
N LEU A 646 -4.95 -42.52 -22.99
CA LEU A 646 -6.07 -41.65 -23.35
C LEU A 646 -6.56 -41.95 -24.78
N VAL A 647 -5.66 -42.08 -25.74
CA VAL A 647 -6.03 -42.33 -27.14
C VAL A 647 -6.69 -43.70 -27.33
N ARG A 648 -6.21 -44.74 -26.62
CA ARG A 648 -6.81 -46.08 -26.65
C ARG A 648 -8.22 -46.12 -26.07
N ALA A 649 -8.54 -45.22 -25.14
CA ALA A 649 -9.86 -45.14 -24.50
C ALA A 649 -10.93 -44.47 -25.37
N LEU A 650 -10.58 -43.81 -26.49
CA LEU A 650 -11.53 -43.12 -27.35
C LEU A 650 -12.40 -44.11 -28.17
N PRO A 651 -13.66 -43.77 -28.52
CA PRO A 651 -14.53 -44.62 -29.33
C PRO A 651 -13.98 -44.80 -30.75
N PRO A 652 -14.17 -45.94 -31.44
CA PRO A 652 -13.74 -46.09 -32.82
C PRO A 652 -14.43 -45.03 -33.71
N PRO A 653 -13.77 -44.56 -34.79
CA PRO A 653 -14.38 -43.63 -35.73
C PRO A 653 -15.71 -44.21 -36.27
N SER A 654 -16.73 -43.37 -36.37
CA SER A 654 -18.09 -43.79 -36.74
C SER A 654 -18.15 -44.39 -38.14
N LEU A 655 -18.73 -45.59 -38.25
CA LEU A 655 -19.06 -46.31 -39.50
C LEU A 655 -20.17 -45.65 -40.36
N MET A 656 -20.39 -44.33 -40.25
CA MET A 656 -21.51 -43.67 -40.94
C MET A 656 -21.23 -43.21 -42.37
N ASP A 657 -20.02 -43.39 -42.90
CA ASP A 657 -19.70 -43.16 -44.33
C ASP A 657 -19.10 -44.41 -45.01
N ALA A 658 -19.55 -45.61 -44.63
CA ALA A 658 -19.13 -46.85 -45.27
C ALA A 658 -19.92 -47.10 -46.58
N SER A 659 -19.64 -46.30 -47.60
CA SER A 659 -20.01 -46.60 -48.99
C SER A 659 -18.82 -46.64 -49.93
N ASP A 660 -17.59 -46.82 -49.44
CA ASP A 660 -16.46 -47.18 -50.29
C ASP A 660 -15.58 -48.25 -49.64
N GLN A 661 -15.40 -49.33 -50.39
CA GLN A 661 -14.44 -50.39 -50.12
C GLN A 661 -13.04 -49.86 -50.43
N ASP A 662 -12.43 -49.18 -49.48
CA ASP A 662 -10.97 -49.12 -49.31
C ASP A 662 -10.69 -48.67 -47.88
N SER A 663 -10.43 -49.64 -47.00
CA SER A 663 -10.16 -49.41 -45.59
C SER A 663 -8.77 -48.80 -45.42
N ASP A 664 -8.65 -47.49 -45.63
CA ASP A 664 -7.54 -46.73 -45.07
C ASP A 664 -7.73 -46.69 -43.55
N LEU A 665 -6.97 -47.56 -42.89
CA LEU A 665 -6.94 -47.73 -41.45
C LEU A 665 -6.46 -46.43 -40.82
N SER A 666 -7.39 -45.59 -40.36
CA SER A 666 -7.09 -44.38 -39.57
C SER A 666 -6.07 -44.69 -38.47
N GLY A 667 -4.87 -44.11 -38.62
CA GLY A 667 -3.78 -44.28 -37.68
C GLY A 667 -4.03 -43.49 -36.38
N PRO A 668 -3.18 -43.66 -35.36
CA PRO A 668 -3.27 -42.91 -34.10
C PRO A 668 -3.37 -41.38 -34.30
N GLY A 669 -2.75 -40.86 -35.37
CA GLY A 669 -2.67 -39.44 -35.70
C GLY A 669 -3.99 -38.72 -36.02
N ASP A 670 -5.09 -39.43 -36.23
CA ASP A 670 -6.37 -38.81 -36.59
C ASP A 670 -7.27 -38.42 -35.41
N THR A 671 -6.85 -38.79 -34.19
CA THR A 671 -7.65 -38.49 -33.00
C THR A 671 -7.56 -37.02 -32.59
N TRP A 672 -8.62 -36.51 -31.95
CA TRP A 672 -8.63 -35.14 -31.45
C TRP A 672 -7.53 -34.89 -30.40
N ILE A 673 -7.14 -35.91 -29.63
CA ILE A 673 -6.05 -35.81 -28.64
C ILE A 673 -4.70 -35.66 -29.34
N TYR A 674 -4.42 -36.47 -30.37
CA TYR A 674 -3.20 -36.30 -31.15
C TYR A 674 -3.20 -34.96 -31.88
N LYS A 675 -4.29 -34.57 -32.55
CA LYS A 675 -4.44 -33.26 -33.22
C LYS A 675 -4.24 -32.08 -32.27
N LEU A 676 -4.66 -32.20 -31.01
CA LEU A 676 -4.46 -31.18 -29.98
C LEU A 676 -3.00 -31.07 -29.54
N LEU A 677 -2.26 -32.18 -29.51
CA LEU A 677 -0.89 -32.25 -28.95
C LEU A 677 0.21 -32.26 -30.03
N SER A 678 -0.13 -32.46 -31.30
CA SER A 678 0.81 -32.50 -32.42
C SER A 678 0.84 -31.19 -33.21
N GLY A 679 2.03 -30.71 -33.55
CA GLY A 679 2.25 -29.67 -34.55
C GLY A 679 2.90 -30.23 -35.82
N ALA A 680 2.65 -29.62 -36.97
CA ALA A 680 3.32 -29.97 -38.22
C ALA A 680 4.70 -29.29 -38.25
N LEU A 681 5.77 -30.07 -38.41
CA LEU A 681 7.13 -29.58 -38.57
C LEU A 681 7.57 -29.87 -40.01
N GLU A 682 7.54 -28.86 -40.87
CA GLU A 682 8.11 -28.97 -42.22
C GLU A 682 9.64 -28.90 -42.08
N VAL A 683 10.29 -30.07 -42.14
CA VAL A 683 11.74 -30.14 -42.22
C VAL A 683 12.13 -29.78 -43.64
N ALA A 684 12.58 -28.55 -43.87
CA ALA A 684 13.22 -28.17 -45.11
C ALA A 684 14.49 -29.02 -45.28
N THR A 685 14.41 -30.08 -46.07
CA THR A 685 15.61 -30.79 -46.54
C THR A 685 16.25 -29.92 -47.61
N ASP A 686 17.38 -29.30 -47.27
CA ASP A 686 18.18 -28.47 -48.17
C ASP A 686 18.46 -29.19 -49.50
N ARG A 687 18.27 -28.43 -50.58
CA ARG A 687 18.88 -28.66 -51.90
C ARG A 687 20.21 -27.93 -51.98
#